data_AF-A0A6B0DJ94-F1
#
_entry.id   AF-A0A6B0DJ94-F1
#
_cell.length_a   1.000
_cell.length_b   1.000
_cell.length_c   1.000
_cell.angle_alpha   90.00
_cell.angle_beta   90.00
_cell.angle_gamma   90.00
#
_symmetry.space_group_name_H-M   'P 1'
#
loop_
_entity.id
_entity.type
_entity.pdbx_description
1 polymer ?
#
loop_
_entity_poly.entity_id
_entity_poly.type
_entity_poly.pdbx_seq_one_letter_code
_entity_poly.pdbx_strand_id
1 'polypeptide(L)'
;MVNFPNIPEYLKNKAIWVLHNAKKEPLQVNGLYAKSTDPNTWNTLDNVKKVLEDPKNKKFTGIGFCLDGTISGIDLDHCIDDNGNIDGWALYMIQEISRITKNEFYMEYSPSKRGFHIYFLNNKETKKPIILDIKNEDDKQLNNEGKTNKHIEIYTHSRFFTFTGDVYDNHNKLTQIDIDDINEIIENFIEKFFDKFTPETQKRIKNDEQERTRIENNDIEPSITMQELVDYYSILYSNAFNQFRKVGKEFRGPHPIHGSSTGNNLAINFEKNVWYCFRHGHGGGINSFIGIMEKTISCEEWNSNYFETHTEILEKINKIKQEKFGIKLKQTKKKEKEENENKEKPEIIYSSKFKYQGLYYNEIQTEKGYKFIVFDEEGNIKNTIDELEIFDESLGKKIIFKPAPQITERKYINLIEEFGDPDIIKFPGYPIEFGTPYDLFKDIRKYTHKYVELKSLDEILLTFYVMESSVFDLLKKFTYPMIHILGPHGHGKTRTLTILNYITPYSIYTDNIKAPATKRISQLYAPVLFVDEKGQMDEDLRAVLNARYNRNAVILNADKEIQRGFSGVIAYRIPGPIVLAGREVFNDPAIESKSFQINMDFELKRKDIPRDLKGEIFDNLLKEAKELRDKLMMFRIKYFKKINEKINETPEWLKEFEEITDPRLYELLNSLSDILNIIPEMKEEVMQIYEEQIKQNVLTESKTPEGVVAKMFLDFVRDDIEGKEFDSSEYETEPIKNYKFNGKGYRGVSLKAMYSELGENYKTKLGMILSRLGIETHRVRITYEYNDAKEGKKTITKRLSFARIPEPEKLLQLFKRYDIDYINMIIILKKIGISGFDKEIDIDQVKKRLDELAELDELNIVYRYEDEFGKFLKYFSNFTSLPCNINSSSILSSPSIKSIEILLDYTNKKIKSSENTESNKKLDDYDKGANQGSLDQKGQDDEKIQSNFYEYYVSEYSFDQKYFDNFKARLKRHFEYEMRHYYELEIPENSLSDDKYKIFTSKAQKIDFLKFEDMRERSKEVNKEEKK
;
A
#
# COMPACT_ATOMS: atom_id res chain seq x y z
N MET A 1 -32.31 12.06 -37.76
CA MET A 1 -31.93 12.11 -39.19
C MET A 1 -30.91 13.21 -39.34
N VAL A 2 -29.87 13.00 -40.17
CA VAL A 2 -28.82 14.00 -40.40
C VAL A 2 -29.29 15.02 -41.43
N ASN A 3 -29.16 16.31 -41.15
CA ASN A 3 -29.50 17.38 -42.07
C ASN A 3 -28.30 17.74 -42.96
N PHE A 4 -28.07 16.93 -44.00
CA PHE A 4 -26.93 17.07 -44.92
C PHE A 4 -26.75 18.45 -45.59
N PRO A 5 -27.82 19.18 -45.98
CA PRO A 5 -27.69 20.54 -46.52
C PRO A 5 -26.90 21.51 -45.65
N ASN A 6 -26.94 21.33 -44.32
CA ASN A 6 -26.30 22.23 -43.35
C ASN A 6 -24.85 21.85 -43.05
N ILE A 7 -24.26 20.88 -43.74
CA ILE A 7 -22.83 20.55 -43.57
C ILE A 7 -21.99 21.69 -44.18
N PRO A 8 -21.06 22.29 -43.41
CA PRO A 8 -20.13 23.28 -43.94
C PRO A 8 -19.29 22.73 -45.10
N GLU A 9 -19.09 23.54 -46.14
CA GLU A 9 -18.40 23.13 -47.37
C GLU A 9 -16.97 22.61 -47.12
N TYR A 10 -16.29 23.18 -46.14
CA TYR A 10 -14.96 22.73 -45.71
C TYR A 10 -14.94 21.26 -45.24
N LEU A 11 -15.98 20.82 -44.51
CA LEU A 11 -16.06 19.45 -44.00
C LEU A 11 -16.45 18.44 -45.07
N LYS A 12 -17.25 18.83 -46.08
CA LYS A 12 -17.67 17.93 -47.17
C LYS A 12 -16.48 17.38 -47.94
N ASN A 13 -15.45 18.19 -48.11
CA ASN A 13 -14.28 17.88 -48.93
C ASN A 13 -13.18 17.09 -48.20
N LYS A 14 -13.38 16.75 -46.91
CA LYS A 14 -12.41 15.99 -46.11
C LYS A 14 -12.77 14.50 -45.99
N ALA A 15 -11.74 13.66 -45.92
CA ALA A 15 -11.86 12.22 -45.63
C ALA A 15 -11.77 11.95 -44.11
N ILE A 16 -12.66 12.58 -43.34
CA ILE A 16 -12.69 12.52 -41.86
C ILE A 16 -13.95 11.86 -41.30
N TRP A 17 -14.84 11.38 -42.18
CA TRP A 17 -16.19 10.95 -41.81
C TRP A 17 -16.26 9.48 -41.42
N VAL A 18 -17.10 9.18 -40.43
CA VAL A 18 -17.42 7.82 -39.98
C VAL A 18 -18.92 7.70 -39.69
N LEU A 19 -19.41 6.47 -39.56
CA LEU A 19 -20.78 6.16 -39.13
C LEU A 19 -20.82 5.99 -37.62
N HIS A 20 -21.99 6.01 -37.00
CA HIS A 20 -22.15 5.55 -35.63
C HIS A 20 -23.41 4.72 -35.42
N ASN A 21 -23.42 3.89 -34.38
CA ASN A 21 -24.57 3.10 -33.97
C ASN A 21 -25.41 3.83 -32.89
N ALA A 22 -26.45 3.16 -32.38
CA ALA A 22 -27.33 3.70 -31.34
C ALA A 22 -26.62 4.05 -30.02
N LYS A 23 -25.46 3.42 -29.74
CA LYS A 23 -24.58 3.75 -28.61
C LYS A 23 -23.61 4.90 -28.90
N LYS A 24 -23.69 5.50 -30.10
CA LYS A 24 -22.79 6.57 -30.60
C LYS A 24 -21.33 6.13 -30.73
N GLU A 25 -21.07 4.83 -30.93
CA GLU A 25 -19.72 4.31 -31.17
C GLU A 25 -19.33 4.52 -32.65
N PRO A 26 -18.11 4.99 -32.96
CA PRO A 26 -17.68 5.25 -34.34
C PRO A 26 -17.41 3.95 -35.10
N LEU A 27 -17.96 3.84 -36.30
CA LEU A 27 -17.92 2.67 -37.17
C LEU A 27 -17.48 3.05 -38.59
N GLN A 28 -16.71 2.16 -39.20
CA GLN A 28 -16.37 2.19 -40.62
C GLN A 28 -17.58 1.77 -41.47
N VAL A 29 -17.50 2.02 -42.77
CA VAL A 29 -18.54 1.63 -43.75
C VAL A 29 -18.80 0.12 -43.81
N ASN A 30 -17.82 -0.71 -43.46
CA ASN A 30 -17.99 -2.17 -43.36
C ASN A 30 -18.68 -2.60 -42.04
N GLY A 31 -18.80 -1.70 -41.05
CA GLY A 31 -19.38 -1.95 -39.73
C GLY A 31 -18.40 -2.39 -38.65
N LEU A 32 -17.09 -2.41 -38.92
CA LEU A 32 -16.05 -2.51 -37.89
C LEU A 32 -15.87 -1.17 -37.18
N TYR A 33 -15.28 -1.17 -35.98
CA TYR A 33 -14.96 0.06 -35.27
C TYR A 33 -13.98 0.94 -36.04
N ALA A 34 -14.25 2.25 -36.08
CA ALA A 34 -13.33 3.25 -36.60
C ALA A 34 -12.52 3.84 -35.44
N LYS A 35 -11.21 4.06 -35.65
CA LYS A 35 -10.34 4.64 -34.63
C LYS A 35 -10.24 6.14 -34.84
N SER A 36 -10.52 6.94 -33.81
CA SER A 36 -10.48 8.41 -33.88
C SER A 36 -9.08 9.01 -34.11
N THR A 37 -8.04 8.19 -34.18
CA THR A 37 -6.64 8.60 -34.42
C THR A 37 -6.03 7.99 -35.68
N ASP A 38 -6.78 7.17 -36.44
CA ASP A 38 -6.27 6.47 -37.62
C ASP A 38 -7.07 6.87 -38.87
N PRO A 39 -6.53 7.77 -39.72
CA PRO A 39 -7.19 8.24 -40.94
C PRO A 39 -7.58 7.12 -41.91
N ASN A 40 -6.89 5.97 -41.87
CA ASN A 40 -7.23 4.83 -42.73
C ASN A 40 -8.56 4.17 -42.37
N THR A 41 -9.07 4.46 -41.17
CA THR A 41 -10.37 3.98 -40.70
C THR A 41 -11.50 4.98 -40.96
N TRP A 42 -11.20 6.14 -41.55
CA TRP A 42 -12.19 7.17 -41.90
C TRP A 42 -12.58 7.07 -43.36
N ASN A 43 -13.55 7.88 -43.78
CA ASN A 43 -14.06 7.87 -45.14
C ASN A 43 -14.51 9.26 -45.62
N THR A 44 -14.92 9.33 -46.88
CA THR A 44 -15.53 10.53 -47.47
C THR A 44 -17.00 10.63 -47.08
N LEU A 45 -17.55 11.86 -47.09
CA LEU A 45 -18.95 12.12 -46.76
C LEU A 45 -19.91 11.33 -47.68
N ASP A 46 -19.63 11.28 -48.98
CA ASP A 46 -20.49 10.60 -49.96
C ASP A 46 -20.61 9.10 -49.69
N ASN A 47 -19.52 8.46 -49.27
CA ASN A 47 -19.51 7.03 -48.97
C ASN A 47 -20.27 6.72 -47.68
N VAL A 48 -20.05 7.48 -46.60
CA VAL A 48 -20.82 7.26 -45.36
C VAL A 48 -22.29 7.57 -45.56
N LYS A 49 -22.63 8.61 -46.33
CA LYS A 49 -24.01 8.96 -46.67
C LYS A 49 -24.69 7.83 -47.43
N LYS A 50 -24.05 7.31 -48.49
CA LYS A 50 -24.58 6.19 -49.29
C LYS A 50 -24.85 4.94 -48.43
N VAL A 51 -23.97 4.64 -47.48
CA VAL A 51 -24.12 3.47 -46.59
C VAL A 51 -25.21 3.69 -45.54
N LEU A 52 -25.35 4.91 -45.01
CA LEU A 52 -26.39 5.27 -44.05
C LEU A 52 -27.79 5.29 -44.69
N GLU A 53 -27.90 5.76 -45.92
CA GLU A 53 -29.17 5.84 -46.67
C GLU A 53 -29.62 4.47 -47.23
N ASP A 54 -28.76 3.44 -47.21
CA ASP A 54 -29.14 2.09 -47.63
C ASP A 54 -30.10 1.44 -46.60
N PRO A 55 -31.37 1.17 -46.97
CA PRO A 55 -32.37 0.62 -46.05
C PRO A 55 -32.03 -0.79 -45.52
N LYS A 56 -31.05 -1.49 -46.12
CA LYS A 56 -30.54 -2.77 -45.61
C LYS A 56 -29.64 -2.60 -44.39
N ASN A 57 -29.04 -1.42 -44.18
CA ASN A 57 -28.06 -1.16 -43.12
C ASN A 57 -28.69 -0.55 -41.86
N LYS A 58 -29.53 -1.34 -41.15
CA LYS A 58 -30.19 -0.90 -39.90
C LYS A 58 -29.26 -0.72 -38.69
N LYS A 59 -27.97 -1.03 -38.84
CA LYS A 59 -26.97 -0.99 -37.75
C LYS A 59 -26.41 0.42 -37.48
N PHE A 60 -26.57 1.34 -38.42
CA PHE A 60 -26.10 2.71 -38.31
C PHE A 60 -27.26 3.65 -38.00
N THR A 61 -27.05 4.60 -37.10
CA THR A 61 -28.07 5.56 -36.66
C THR A 61 -27.73 7.00 -37.03
N GLY A 62 -26.51 7.27 -37.49
CA GLY A 62 -26.08 8.59 -37.94
C GLY A 62 -24.62 8.61 -38.40
N ILE A 63 -24.10 9.82 -38.62
CA ILE A 63 -22.72 10.09 -39.03
C ILE A 63 -22.00 10.93 -37.97
N GLY A 64 -20.69 11.01 -38.09
CA GLY A 64 -19.90 12.05 -37.46
C GLY A 64 -18.52 12.14 -38.11
N PHE A 65 -17.62 12.91 -37.51
CA PHE A 65 -16.27 13.07 -38.02
C PHE A 65 -15.22 13.03 -36.92
N CYS A 66 -14.01 12.62 -37.30
CA CYS A 66 -12.85 12.60 -36.42
C CYS A 66 -12.06 13.90 -36.54
N LEU A 67 -11.59 14.42 -35.41
CA LEU A 67 -10.77 15.64 -35.36
C LEU A 67 -9.34 15.33 -35.80
N ASP A 68 -8.95 15.89 -36.95
CA ASP A 68 -7.64 15.71 -37.59
C ASP A 68 -6.61 16.78 -37.20
N GLY A 69 -6.91 17.63 -36.21
CA GLY A 69 -6.06 18.76 -35.80
C GLY A 69 -6.32 20.07 -36.53
N THR A 70 -7.09 20.06 -37.63
CA THR A 70 -7.49 21.28 -38.35
C THR A 70 -8.82 21.85 -37.88
N ILE A 71 -9.63 21.03 -37.22
CA ILE A 71 -10.93 21.38 -36.65
C ILE A 71 -10.93 21.04 -35.17
N SER A 72 -11.55 21.90 -34.39
CA SER A 72 -11.78 21.67 -32.97
C SER A 72 -13.27 21.64 -32.68
N GLY A 73 -13.65 20.91 -31.64
CA GLY A 73 -15.03 20.74 -31.21
C GLY A 73 -15.18 21.00 -29.72
N ILE A 74 -16.26 21.69 -29.36
CA ILE A 74 -16.75 21.87 -28.00
C ILE A 74 -18.05 21.09 -27.87
N ASP A 75 -18.13 20.22 -26.87
CA ASP A 75 -19.35 19.50 -26.49
C ASP A 75 -19.92 20.11 -25.19
N LEU A 76 -21.17 20.56 -25.26
CA LEU A 76 -21.93 21.11 -24.13
C LEU A 76 -23.07 20.15 -23.78
N ASP A 77 -22.80 19.22 -22.89
CA ASP A 77 -23.67 18.10 -22.60
C ASP A 77 -24.70 18.42 -21.49
N HIS A 78 -25.94 18.00 -21.72
CA HIS A 78 -27.07 18.18 -20.79
C HIS A 78 -27.33 19.65 -20.36
N CYS A 79 -27.05 20.61 -21.23
CA CYS A 79 -27.22 22.05 -20.96
C CYS A 79 -28.60 22.61 -21.37
N ILE A 80 -29.51 21.79 -21.91
CA ILE A 80 -30.86 22.18 -22.30
C ILE A 80 -31.87 21.44 -21.42
N ASP A 81 -32.76 22.19 -20.75
CA ASP A 81 -33.82 21.63 -19.91
C ASP A 81 -35.02 21.11 -20.74
N ASP A 82 -35.99 20.47 -20.08
CA ASP A 82 -37.17 19.91 -20.75
C ASP A 82 -38.10 21.00 -21.35
N ASN A 83 -37.93 22.27 -20.95
CA ASN A 83 -38.67 23.42 -21.48
C ASN A 83 -37.93 24.12 -22.63
N GLY A 84 -36.73 23.67 -22.99
CA GLY A 84 -35.89 24.26 -24.03
C GLY A 84 -35.03 25.45 -23.57
N ASN A 85 -34.92 25.70 -22.27
CA ASN A 85 -34.03 26.74 -21.74
C ASN A 85 -32.58 26.24 -21.68
N ILE A 86 -31.64 27.15 -21.96
CA ILE A 86 -30.19 26.88 -21.91
C ILE A 86 -29.65 27.28 -20.53
N ASP A 87 -28.87 26.40 -19.92
CA ASP A 87 -28.18 26.65 -18.66
C ASP A 87 -27.25 27.88 -18.74
N GLY A 88 -27.14 28.62 -17.62
CA GLY A 88 -26.33 29.85 -17.54
C GLY A 88 -24.83 29.66 -17.85
N TRP A 89 -24.24 28.52 -17.50
CA TRP A 89 -22.83 28.22 -17.80
C TRP A 89 -22.61 27.97 -19.29
N ALA A 90 -23.52 27.24 -19.94
CA ALA A 90 -23.47 26.97 -21.37
C ALA A 90 -23.76 28.25 -22.17
N LEU A 91 -24.73 29.05 -21.72
CA LEU A 91 -25.03 30.35 -22.30
C LEU A 91 -23.82 31.29 -22.25
N TYR A 92 -23.07 31.30 -21.15
CA TYR A 92 -21.84 32.10 -21.04
C TYR A 92 -20.75 31.62 -22.02
N MET A 93 -20.54 30.30 -22.15
CA MET A 93 -19.61 29.77 -23.16
C MET A 93 -20.00 30.18 -24.56
N ILE A 94 -21.29 30.09 -24.90
CA ILE A 94 -21.82 30.52 -26.20
C ILE A 94 -21.57 32.02 -26.40
N GLN A 95 -21.80 32.86 -25.38
CA GLN A 95 -21.55 34.31 -25.45
C GLN A 95 -20.08 34.66 -25.66
N GLU A 96 -19.16 33.97 -24.98
CA GLU A 96 -17.71 34.19 -25.17
C GLU A 96 -17.27 33.78 -26.58
N ILE A 97 -17.81 32.68 -27.11
CA ILE A 97 -17.55 32.25 -28.49
C ILE A 97 -18.13 33.27 -29.48
N SER A 98 -19.38 33.72 -29.28
CA SER A 98 -19.99 34.79 -30.08
C SER A 98 -19.15 36.07 -30.06
N ARG A 99 -18.56 36.43 -28.91
CA ARG A 99 -17.73 37.63 -28.75
C ARG A 99 -16.50 37.56 -29.65
N ILE A 100 -15.75 36.46 -29.61
CA ILE A 100 -14.50 36.35 -30.38
C ILE A 100 -14.75 36.11 -31.87
N THR A 101 -15.84 35.43 -32.21
CA THR A 101 -16.19 35.09 -33.61
C THR A 101 -17.09 36.14 -34.29
N LYS A 102 -17.44 37.22 -33.59
CA LYS A 102 -18.44 38.21 -34.05
C LYS A 102 -19.77 37.57 -34.44
N ASN A 103 -20.18 36.58 -33.64
CA ASN A 103 -21.39 35.78 -33.79
C ASN A 103 -21.42 34.85 -35.02
N GLU A 104 -20.30 34.67 -35.71
CA GLU A 104 -20.17 33.75 -36.85
C GLU A 104 -19.45 32.48 -36.42
N PHE A 105 -20.19 31.44 -36.03
CA PHE A 105 -19.65 30.12 -35.70
C PHE A 105 -20.65 29.02 -36.04
N TYR A 106 -20.22 27.75 -35.94
CA TYR A 106 -21.06 26.60 -36.21
C TYR A 106 -21.53 26.00 -34.90
N MET A 107 -22.84 25.86 -34.73
CA MET A 107 -23.44 25.25 -33.55
C MET A 107 -24.65 24.42 -33.95
N GLU A 108 -24.70 23.17 -33.49
CA GLU A 108 -25.81 22.24 -33.74
C GLU A 108 -26.30 21.61 -32.44
N TYR A 109 -27.54 21.14 -32.43
CA TYR A 109 -28.02 20.26 -31.38
C TYR A 109 -27.28 18.92 -31.42
N SER A 110 -26.89 18.41 -30.26
CA SER A 110 -26.37 17.05 -30.13
C SER A 110 -27.48 16.01 -30.46
N PRO A 111 -27.14 14.74 -30.74
CA PRO A 111 -28.14 13.73 -31.11
C PRO A 111 -29.27 13.51 -30.08
N SER A 112 -29.04 13.82 -28.79
CA SER A 112 -30.05 13.72 -27.74
C SER A 112 -30.99 14.94 -27.68
N LYS A 113 -30.65 16.03 -28.37
CA LYS A 113 -31.29 17.36 -28.28
C LYS A 113 -31.26 18.00 -26.88
N ARG A 114 -30.44 17.46 -25.97
CA ARG A 114 -30.25 18.01 -24.61
C ARG A 114 -28.96 18.81 -24.45
N GLY A 115 -28.19 18.99 -25.51
CA GLY A 115 -26.90 19.66 -25.52
C GLY A 115 -26.54 20.19 -26.90
N PHE A 116 -25.35 20.79 -27.02
CA PHE A 116 -24.87 21.42 -28.25
C PHE A 116 -23.46 20.96 -28.61
N HIS A 117 -23.18 20.85 -29.91
CA HIS A 117 -21.81 20.82 -30.41
C HIS A 117 -21.47 22.12 -31.10
N ILE A 118 -20.29 22.65 -30.84
CA ILE A 118 -19.75 23.85 -31.49
C ILE A 118 -18.44 23.49 -32.18
N TYR A 119 -18.27 23.93 -33.44
CA TYR A 119 -17.09 23.62 -34.24
C TYR A 119 -16.44 24.89 -34.81
N PHE A 120 -15.11 24.88 -34.89
CA PHE A 120 -14.32 25.95 -35.49
C PHE A 120 -13.05 25.41 -36.15
N LEU A 121 -12.48 26.23 -37.03
CA LEU A 121 -11.23 25.94 -37.74
C LEU A 121 -10.05 26.48 -36.96
N ASN A 122 -8.99 25.68 -36.84
CA ASN A 122 -7.77 26.12 -36.18
C ASN A 122 -6.93 26.96 -37.15
N ASN A 123 -6.36 28.08 -36.68
CA ASN A 123 -5.40 28.87 -37.46
C ASN A 123 -4.12 28.08 -37.82
N LYS A 124 -3.76 27.09 -36.99
CA LYS A 124 -2.64 26.18 -37.18
C LYS A 124 -3.05 24.77 -36.79
N GLU A 125 -2.53 23.76 -37.48
CA GLU A 125 -2.79 22.36 -37.18
C GLU A 125 -2.30 22.01 -35.76
N THR A 126 -3.19 21.50 -34.92
CA THR A 126 -2.90 21.17 -33.52
C THR A 126 -2.58 19.69 -33.38
N LYS A 127 -1.41 19.36 -32.80
CA LYS A 127 -0.97 17.96 -32.59
C LYS A 127 -1.27 17.43 -31.19
N LYS A 128 -1.82 18.24 -30.28
CA LYS A 128 -2.14 17.87 -28.90
C LYS A 128 -3.64 17.65 -28.75
N PRO A 129 -4.09 16.50 -28.21
CA PRO A 129 -5.50 16.23 -27.97
C PRO A 129 -5.90 16.67 -26.56
N ILE A 130 -6.95 17.49 -26.46
CA ILE A 130 -7.65 17.97 -25.24
C ILE A 130 -7.13 19.30 -24.68
N ILE A 131 -8.02 20.29 -24.60
CA ILE A 131 -7.80 21.52 -23.83
C ILE A 131 -8.61 21.51 -22.52
N LEU A 132 -9.81 20.91 -22.51
CA LEU A 132 -10.68 20.88 -21.32
C LEU A 132 -11.63 19.66 -21.30
N ASP A 133 -11.82 19.03 -20.14
CA ASP A 133 -12.82 17.97 -19.90
C ASP A 133 -13.28 18.09 -18.43
N ILE A 134 -14.49 18.62 -18.20
CA ILE A 134 -15.03 18.85 -16.86
C ILE A 134 -16.40 18.18 -16.70
N LYS A 135 -16.41 17.08 -15.95
CA LYS A 135 -17.61 16.35 -15.50
C LYS A 135 -18.04 16.79 -14.12
N ASN A 136 -19.34 16.94 -13.91
CA ASN A 136 -19.92 17.17 -12.59
C ASN A 136 -20.06 15.84 -11.81
N GLU A 137 -18.93 15.22 -11.46
CA GLU A 137 -18.84 14.01 -10.62
C GLU A 137 -18.15 14.37 -9.30
N ASP A 138 -18.82 14.03 -8.19
CA ASP A 138 -18.50 14.02 -6.74
C ASP A 138 -17.58 15.10 -6.09
N ASP A 139 -16.78 15.87 -6.83
CA ASP A 139 -15.88 16.93 -6.33
C ASP A 139 -15.73 18.15 -7.29
N LYS A 140 -16.49 18.23 -8.39
CA LYS A 140 -16.38 19.31 -9.40
C LYS A 140 -17.73 19.93 -9.76
N GLN A 141 -18.26 20.79 -8.88
CA GLN A 141 -19.59 21.36 -9.08
C GLN A 141 -19.54 22.54 -10.06
N LEU A 142 -20.20 22.38 -11.21
CA LEU A 142 -20.37 23.45 -12.20
C LEU A 142 -21.33 24.56 -11.72
N ASN A 143 -22.19 24.32 -10.70
CA ASN A 143 -23.24 25.26 -10.29
C ASN A 143 -23.84 25.06 -8.86
N ASN A 144 -23.14 24.51 -7.85
CA ASN A 144 -23.68 24.30 -6.48
C ASN A 144 -25.03 23.54 -6.36
N GLU A 145 -25.51 22.92 -7.45
CA GLU A 145 -26.69 22.08 -7.48
C GLU A 145 -26.25 20.61 -7.45
N GLY A 146 -26.94 19.78 -6.68
CA GLY A 146 -26.58 18.38 -6.43
C GLY A 146 -26.39 17.55 -7.71
N LYS A 147 -25.70 16.40 -7.59
CA LYS A 147 -25.29 15.48 -8.70
C LYS A 147 -26.11 15.66 -10.00
N THR A 148 -25.54 16.32 -11.00
CA THR A 148 -26.13 16.47 -12.34
C THR A 148 -25.22 15.84 -13.39
N ASN A 149 -25.76 15.29 -14.48
CA ASN A 149 -24.98 14.73 -15.60
C ASN A 149 -24.46 15.83 -16.57
N LYS A 150 -24.19 17.05 -16.08
CA LYS A 150 -23.74 18.19 -16.91
C LYS A 150 -22.23 18.08 -17.16
N HIS A 151 -21.80 18.36 -18.39
CA HIS A 151 -20.44 18.11 -18.84
C HIS A 151 -20.03 19.10 -19.93
N ILE A 152 -18.82 19.64 -19.85
CA ILE A 152 -18.18 20.41 -20.92
C ILE A 152 -16.89 19.72 -21.37
N GLU A 153 -16.75 19.49 -22.68
CA GLU A 153 -15.53 18.95 -23.28
C GLU A 153 -15.05 19.83 -24.43
N ILE A 154 -13.74 20.05 -24.53
CA ILE A 154 -13.10 20.80 -25.62
C ILE A 154 -11.93 19.99 -26.17
N TYR A 155 -12.06 19.58 -27.44
CA TYR A 155 -11.08 18.78 -28.14
C TYR A 155 -10.62 19.44 -29.43
N THR A 156 -9.34 19.29 -29.70
CA THR A 156 -8.65 19.82 -30.89
C THR A 156 -8.16 18.72 -31.83
N HIS A 157 -8.04 17.48 -31.36
CA HIS A 157 -7.51 16.33 -32.09
C HIS A 157 -7.93 15.01 -31.42
N SER A 158 -7.84 13.88 -32.12
CA SER A 158 -7.92 12.50 -31.60
C SER A 158 -9.26 12.11 -30.98
N ARG A 159 -10.32 12.87 -31.26
CA ARG A 159 -11.68 12.61 -30.78
C ARG A 159 -12.63 12.51 -31.98
N PHE A 160 -13.70 11.77 -31.82
CA PHE A 160 -14.82 11.71 -32.75
C PHE A 160 -16.00 12.53 -32.20
N PHE A 161 -16.67 13.28 -33.05
CA PHE A 161 -17.92 13.98 -32.74
C PHE A 161 -19.03 13.47 -33.64
N THR A 162 -20.18 13.14 -33.04
CA THR A 162 -21.40 12.89 -33.83
C THR A 162 -21.85 14.18 -34.49
N PHE A 163 -22.34 14.10 -35.73
CA PHE A 163 -22.77 15.26 -36.51
C PHE A 163 -24.25 15.16 -36.87
N THR A 164 -25.03 16.20 -36.57
CA THR A 164 -26.48 16.18 -36.78
C THR A 164 -26.92 17.07 -37.93
N GLY A 165 -26.23 18.20 -38.18
CA GLY A 165 -26.67 19.26 -39.09
C GLY A 165 -27.89 20.04 -38.59
N ASP A 166 -28.37 19.77 -37.37
CA ASP A 166 -29.52 20.43 -36.75
C ASP A 166 -29.07 21.76 -36.12
N VAL A 167 -28.78 22.73 -36.99
CA VAL A 167 -28.18 24.03 -36.63
C VAL A 167 -29.08 24.81 -35.66
N TYR A 168 -28.46 25.33 -34.59
CA TYR A 168 -29.11 26.22 -33.63
C TYR A 168 -28.96 27.68 -34.04
N ASP A 169 -30.05 28.45 -33.95
CA ASP A 169 -30.10 29.92 -34.12
C ASP A 169 -29.32 30.48 -35.33
N ASN A 170 -29.35 29.77 -36.46
CA ASN A 170 -28.63 30.10 -37.70
C ASN A 170 -27.09 30.16 -37.60
N HIS A 171 -26.49 29.63 -36.52
CA HIS A 171 -25.04 29.47 -36.38
C HIS A 171 -24.52 28.32 -37.27
N ASN A 172 -24.41 28.56 -38.58
CA ASN A 172 -24.03 27.57 -39.59
C ASN A 172 -22.64 27.80 -40.22
N LYS A 173 -21.82 28.71 -39.68
CA LYS A 173 -20.54 29.11 -40.29
C LYS A 173 -19.34 28.53 -39.55
N LEU A 174 -18.45 27.83 -40.24
CA LEU A 174 -17.14 27.51 -39.66
C LEU A 174 -16.20 28.71 -39.75
N THR A 175 -15.75 29.19 -38.60
CA THR A 175 -14.85 30.35 -38.49
C THR A 175 -13.49 29.93 -37.97
N GLN A 176 -12.46 30.63 -38.43
CA GLN A 176 -11.09 30.43 -37.97
C GLN A 176 -10.88 31.12 -36.62
N ILE A 177 -10.38 30.38 -35.64
CA ILE A 177 -10.09 30.88 -34.30
C ILE A 177 -8.65 30.53 -33.96
N ASP A 178 -7.96 31.46 -33.28
CA ASP A 178 -6.63 31.19 -32.75
C ASP A 178 -6.72 30.33 -31.49
N ILE A 179 -5.77 29.41 -31.33
CA ILE A 179 -5.70 28.55 -30.14
C ILE A 179 -5.57 29.36 -28.86
N ASP A 180 -4.91 30.52 -28.94
CA ASP A 180 -4.76 31.43 -27.82
C ASP A 180 -6.10 32.07 -27.40
N ASP A 181 -6.98 32.38 -28.36
CA ASP A 181 -8.32 32.91 -28.07
C ASP A 181 -9.21 31.84 -27.40
N ILE A 182 -9.05 30.57 -27.80
CA ILE A 182 -9.75 29.44 -27.15
C ILE A 182 -9.24 29.24 -25.72
N ASN A 183 -7.93 29.37 -25.50
CA ASN A 183 -7.37 29.30 -24.15
C ASN A 183 -7.88 30.45 -23.27
N GLU A 184 -8.01 31.67 -23.81
CA GLU A 184 -8.60 32.82 -23.10
C GLU A 184 -10.05 32.51 -22.65
N ILE A 185 -10.88 31.97 -23.55
CA ILE A 185 -12.27 31.60 -23.20
C ILE A 185 -12.30 30.57 -22.07
N ILE A 186 -11.41 29.58 -22.13
CA ILE A 186 -11.32 28.52 -21.11
C ILE A 186 -10.91 29.10 -19.76
N GLU A 187 -9.89 29.97 -19.73
CA GLU A 187 -9.45 30.65 -18.52
C GLU A 187 -10.58 31.51 -17.92
N ASN A 188 -11.26 32.31 -18.75
CA ASN A 188 -12.40 33.14 -18.32
C ASN A 188 -13.57 32.29 -17.79
N PHE A 189 -13.86 31.16 -18.43
CA PHE A 189 -14.90 30.23 -17.98
C PHE A 189 -14.54 29.60 -16.65
N ILE A 190 -13.29 29.16 -16.52
CA ILE A 190 -12.73 28.59 -15.30
C ILE A 190 -12.81 29.59 -14.15
N GLU A 191 -12.31 30.82 -14.34
CA GLU A 191 -12.33 31.86 -13.32
C GLU A 191 -13.76 32.19 -12.87
N LYS A 192 -14.70 32.28 -13.82
CA LYS A 192 -16.07 32.68 -13.52
C LYS A 192 -16.89 31.62 -12.78
N PHE A 193 -16.71 30.34 -13.12
CA PHE A 193 -17.57 29.26 -12.60
C PHE A 193 -16.87 28.33 -11.60
N PHE A 194 -15.56 28.45 -11.40
CA PHE A 194 -14.78 27.57 -10.52
C PHE A 194 -14.00 28.34 -9.46
N ASP A 195 -14.70 29.15 -8.67
CA ASP A 195 -14.17 29.81 -7.46
C ASP A 195 -14.02 28.81 -6.29
N LYS A 196 -12.95 27.99 -6.37
CA LYS A 196 -12.24 27.21 -5.33
C LYS A 196 -11.79 25.87 -5.91
N PHE A 197 -10.71 25.88 -6.68
CA PHE A 197 -10.04 24.65 -7.09
C PHE A 197 -9.44 23.88 -5.91
N THR A 198 -9.61 22.56 -5.94
CA THR A 198 -8.96 21.62 -5.04
C THR A 198 -7.44 21.71 -5.13
N PRO A 199 -6.70 21.33 -4.05
CA PRO A 199 -5.24 21.42 -3.97
C PRO A 199 -4.47 20.78 -5.13
N GLU A 200 -5.05 19.79 -5.81
CA GLU A 200 -4.43 19.02 -6.89
C GLU A 200 -4.42 19.78 -8.22
N THR A 201 -5.48 20.54 -8.53
CA THR A 201 -5.51 21.43 -9.69
C THR A 201 -4.58 22.63 -9.47
N GLN A 202 -4.54 23.16 -8.24
CA GLN A 202 -3.52 24.14 -7.83
C GLN A 202 -2.10 23.57 -7.98
N LYS A 203 -1.90 22.27 -7.75
CA LYS A 203 -0.61 21.58 -7.93
C LYS A 203 -0.21 21.44 -9.39
N ARG A 204 -1.18 21.22 -10.29
CA ARG A 204 -0.94 21.10 -11.74
C ARG A 204 -0.61 22.46 -12.35
N ILE A 205 -1.35 23.50 -11.98
CA ILE A 205 -1.06 24.90 -12.33
C ILE A 205 0.28 25.34 -11.74
N LYS A 206 0.59 24.99 -10.48
CA LYS A 206 1.90 25.25 -9.86
C LYS A 206 3.04 24.48 -10.51
N ASN A 207 2.80 23.31 -11.10
CA ASN A 207 3.86 22.53 -11.77
C ASN A 207 4.17 23.12 -13.15
N ASP A 208 3.15 23.55 -13.91
CA ASP A 208 3.35 24.25 -15.19
C ASP A 208 3.92 25.66 -14.97
N GLU A 209 3.53 26.33 -13.87
CA GLU A 209 4.24 27.53 -13.40
C GLU A 209 5.67 27.19 -13.02
N GLN A 210 5.96 26.16 -12.22
CA GLN A 210 7.32 25.77 -11.83
C GLN A 210 8.21 25.35 -13.01
N GLU A 211 7.63 24.83 -14.09
CA GLU A 211 8.37 24.50 -15.32
C GLU A 211 8.69 25.77 -16.12
N ARG A 212 7.78 26.76 -16.14
CA ARG A 212 8.08 28.14 -16.61
C ARG A 212 9.08 28.86 -15.69
N THR A 213 8.97 28.71 -14.36
CA THR A 213 9.88 29.31 -13.37
C THR A 213 11.26 28.66 -13.42
N ARG A 214 11.38 27.38 -13.80
CA ARG A 214 12.67 26.71 -14.02
C ARG A 214 13.41 27.28 -15.23
N ILE A 215 12.70 27.72 -16.27
CA ILE A 215 13.27 28.42 -17.42
C ILE A 215 13.68 29.86 -17.03
N GLU A 216 12.94 30.49 -16.13
CA GLU A 216 13.17 31.84 -15.60
C GLU A 216 14.37 31.94 -14.62
N ASN A 217 14.71 30.87 -13.89
CA ASN A 217 15.65 30.92 -12.76
C ASN A 217 17.14 31.11 -13.11
N ASN A 218 17.54 31.10 -14.39
CA ASN A 218 18.89 31.48 -14.82
C ASN A 218 18.99 32.92 -15.38
N ASP A 219 17.87 33.66 -15.48
CA ASP A 219 17.81 34.97 -16.14
C ASP A 219 17.14 36.10 -15.30
N ILE A 220 16.91 35.85 -14.00
CA ILE A 220 16.31 36.82 -13.07
C ILE A 220 17.31 37.19 -11.97
N GLU A 221 17.88 38.38 -12.09
CA GLU A 221 18.54 39.08 -10.99
C GLU A 221 17.56 40.16 -10.49
N PRO A 222 17.14 40.18 -9.20
CA PRO A 222 16.02 41.00 -8.73
C PRO A 222 16.38 42.49 -8.51
N SER A 223 17.42 43.01 -9.18
CA SER A 223 17.87 44.39 -9.02
C SER A 223 17.15 45.41 -9.91
N ILE A 224 16.39 44.96 -10.91
CA ILE A 224 15.58 45.78 -11.82
C ILE A 224 14.36 44.98 -12.30
N THR A 225 13.22 45.63 -12.52
CA THR A 225 11.96 45.01 -12.95
C THR A 225 11.70 45.19 -14.45
N MET A 226 10.85 44.34 -15.03
CA MET A 226 10.39 44.51 -16.42
C MET A 226 9.63 45.82 -16.64
N GLN A 227 8.92 46.31 -15.62
CA GLN A 227 8.22 47.59 -15.70
C GLN A 227 9.21 48.73 -15.88
N GLU A 228 10.27 48.79 -15.05
CA GLU A 228 11.32 49.82 -15.17
C GLU A 228 12.05 49.77 -16.52
N LEU A 229 12.27 48.56 -17.06
CA LEU A 229 12.86 48.40 -18.40
C LEU A 229 11.92 48.88 -19.50
N VAL A 230 10.63 48.51 -19.44
CA VAL A 230 9.65 48.97 -20.42
C VAL A 230 9.49 50.48 -20.35
N ASP A 231 9.42 51.08 -19.16
CA ASP A 231 9.33 52.52 -18.99
C ASP A 231 10.54 53.23 -19.62
N TYR A 232 11.76 52.73 -19.37
CA TYR A 232 12.98 53.26 -19.98
C TYR A 232 12.98 53.12 -21.52
N TYR A 233 12.70 51.92 -22.04
CA TYR A 233 12.73 51.66 -23.48
C TYR A 233 11.53 52.22 -24.22
N SER A 234 10.41 52.51 -23.55
CA SER A 234 9.24 53.16 -24.15
C SER A 234 9.57 54.55 -24.70
N ILE A 235 10.57 55.23 -24.13
CA ILE A 235 11.06 56.51 -24.64
C ILE A 235 11.78 56.30 -25.99
N LEU A 236 12.62 55.27 -26.07
CA LEU A 236 13.45 54.96 -27.25
C LEU A 236 12.66 54.28 -28.37
N TYR A 237 11.63 53.50 -28.02
CA TYR A 237 10.80 52.70 -28.91
C TYR A 237 9.31 53.07 -28.78
N SER A 238 9.02 54.36 -28.64
CA SER A 238 7.67 54.89 -28.40
C SER A 238 6.66 54.45 -29.45
N ASN A 239 7.06 54.43 -30.73
CA ASN A 239 6.21 53.97 -31.81
C ASN A 239 5.74 52.51 -31.64
N ALA A 240 6.54 51.64 -31.01
CA ALA A 240 6.16 50.26 -30.75
C ALA A 240 5.34 50.14 -29.46
N PHE A 241 5.85 50.68 -28.34
CA PHE A 241 5.21 50.54 -27.02
C PHE A 241 3.88 51.27 -26.90
N ASN A 242 3.65 52.37 -27.63
CA ASN A 242 2.35 53.05 -27.66
C ASN A 242 1.22 52.20 -28.27
N GLN A 243 1.56 51.12 -28.99
CA GLN A 243 0.58 50.20 -29.57
C GLN A 243 0.30 49.01 -28.65
N PHE A 244 0.93 48.94 -27.47
CA PHE A 244 0.70 47.85 -26.53
C PHE A 244 -0.63 48.01 -25.82
N ARG A 245 -1.28 46.88 -25.57
CA ARG A 245 -2.54 46.78 -24.84
C ARG A 245 -2.45 45.68 -23.80
N LYS A 246 -3.25 45.83 -22.74
CA LYS A 246 -3.37 44.79 -21.72
C LYS A 246 -4.25 43.65 -22.24
N VAL A 247 -3.76 42.42 -22.16
CA VAL A 247 -4.45 41.17 -22.52
C VAL A 247 -4.28 40.21 -21.33
N GLY A 248 -5.35 39.98 -20.58
CA GLY A 248 -5.27 39.26 -19.29
C GLY A 248 -4.28 39.92 -18.32
N LYS A 249 -3.29 39.14 -17.85
CA LYS A 249 -2.17 39.61 -17.01
C LYS A 249 -0.95 40.10 -17.80
N GLU A 250 -1.01 40.13 -19.12
CA GLU A 250 0.11 40.46 -19.99
C GLU A 250 -0.09 41.81 -20.69
N PHE A 251 1.01 42.46 -21.01
CA PHE A 251 1.07 43.66 -21.82
C PHE A 251 1.61 43.29 -23.20
N ARG A 252 0.76 43.34 -24.23
CA ARG A 252 1.05 42.79 -25.56
C ARG A 252 1.07 43.86 -26.64
N GLY A 253 1.98 43.75 -27.59
CA GLY A 253 2.07 44.67 -28.73
C GLY A 253 3.10 44.28 -29.79
N PRO A 254 3.42 45.17 -30.75
CA PRO A 254 4.42 44.90 -31.77
C PRO A 254 5.83 44.83 -31.17
N HIS A 255 6.67 43.92 -31.66
CA HIS A 255 8.02 43.77 -31.11
C HIS A 255 8.89 45.01 -31.44
N PRO A 256 9.55 45.68 -30.48
CA PRO A 256 10.29 46.93 -30.71
C PRO A 256 11.45 46.81 -31.72
N ILE A 257 12.09 45.65 -31.79
CA ILE A 257 13.26 45.41 -32.65
C ILE A 257 12.91 45.08 -34.11
N HIS A 258 11.96 44.18 -34.34
CA HIS A 258 11.65 43.66 -35.67
C HIS A 258 10.19 43.85 -36.08
N GLY A 259 9.44 44.67 -35.33
CA GLY A 259 8.04 44.98 -35.56
C GLY A 259 7.09 43.78 -35.44
N SER A 260 5.84 44.01 -35.84
CA SER A 260 4.82 42.98 -36.00
C SER A 260 3.91 43.30 -37.17
N SER A 261 3.60 42.29 -37.98
CA SER A 261 2.55 42.35 -39.00
C SER A 261 1.14 42.27 -38.41
N THR A 262 1.00 41.72 -37.20
CA THR A 262 -0.30 41.50 -36.52
C THR A 262 -0.50 42.40 -35.29
N GLY A 263 0.51 43.18 -34.91
CA GLY A 263 0.48 44.07 -33.74
C GLY A 263 0.63 43.39 -32.38
N ASN A 264 0.84 42.06 -32.28
CA ASN A 264 0.86 41.31 -31.01
C ASN A 264 2.08 40.41 -30.81
N ASN A 265 3.21 40.70 -31.47
CA ASN A 265 4.36 39.80 -31.46
C ASN A 265 5.07 39.68 -30.11
N LEU A 266 4.96 40.65 -29.20
CA LEU A 266 5.65 40.65 -27.91
C LEU A 266 4.63 40.70 -26.77
N ALA A 267 4.67 39.73 -25.86
CA ALA A 267 4.00 39.76 -24.57
C ALA A 267 4.99 40.02 -23.44
N ILE A 268 4.59 40.82 -22.47
CA ILE A 268 5.36 41.11 -21.25
C ILE A 268 4.47 40.86 -20.05
N ASN A 269 4.93 40.07 -19.09
CA ASN A 269 4.26 39.86 -17.82
C ASN A 269 5.06 40.56 -16.71
N PHE A 270 4.54 41.69 -16.23
CA PHE A 270 5.20 42.50 -15.20
C PHE A 270 5.25 41.82 -13.82
N GLU A 271 4.25 40.99 -13.48
CA GLU A 271 4.23 40.26 -12.19
C GLU A 271 5.33 39.19 -12.14
N LYS A 272 5.56 38.51 -13.27
CA LYS A 272 6.54 37.42 -13.39
C LYS A 272 7.92 37.89 -13.89
N ASN A 273 8.07 39.17 -14.25
CA ASN A 273 9.27 39.74 -14.86
C ASN A 273 9.79 38.97 -16.08
N VAL A 274 8.87 38.58 -16.96
CA VAL A 274 9.20 37.84 -18.19
C VAL A 274 8.60 38.46 -19.45
N TRP A 275 9.18 38.11 -20.59
CA TRP A 275 8.70 38.47 -21.91
C TRP A 275 8.63 37.24 -22.82
N TYR A 276 7.82 37.30 -23.87
CA TYR A 276 7.72 36.27 -24.89
C TYR A 276 7.46 36.88 -26.28
N CYS A 277 8.25 36.48 -27.28
CA CYS A 277 8.02 36.84 -28.68
C CYS A 277 7.33 35.70 -29.43
N PHE A 278 6.09 35.91 -29.84
CA PHE A 278 5.28 34.95 -30.60
C PHE A 278 5.79 34.69 -32.02
N ARG A 279 6.57 35.62 -32.60
CA ARG A 279 7.12 35.46 -33.95
C ARG A 279 8.23 34.41 -33.97
N HIS A 280 9.15 34.48 -33.01
CA HIS A 280 10.31 33.58 -32.94
C HIS A 280 10.09 32.42 -31.97
N GLY A 281 9.03 32.44 -31.17
CA GLY A 281 8.66 31.35 -30.28
C GLY A 281 9.51 31.26 -29.01
N HIS A 282 10.18 32.35 -28.63
CA HIS A 282 11.10 32.39 -27.51
C HIS A 282 10.71 33.49 -26.51
N GLY A 283 10.95 33.21 -25.24
CA GLY A 283 10.78 34.17 -24.15
C GLY A 283 11.91 34.05 -23.13
N GLY A 284 12.00 35.02 -22.23
CA GLY A 284 13.07 35.08 -21.25
C GLY A 284 12.81 36.08 -20.14
N GLY A 285 13.81 36.26 -19.29
CA GLY A 285 13.78 37.19 -18.18
C GLY A 285 14.41 38.54 -18.51
N ILE A 286 14.91 39.20 -17.48
CA ILE A 286 15.42 40.58 -17.53
C ILE A 286 16.68 40.71 -18.41
N ASN A 287 17.65 39.81 -18.30
CA ASN A 287 18.91 39.99 -19.04
C ASN A 287 18.73 39.72 -20.52
N SER A 288 17.99 38.68 -20.89
CA SER A 288 17.65 38.43 -22.29
C SER A 288 16.84 39.58 -22.91
N PHE A 289 15.92 40.19 -22.15
CA PHE A 289 15.19 41.36 -22.63
C PHE A 289 16.09 42.55 -22.88
N ILE A 290 17.00 42.88 -21.95
CA ILE A 290 18.02 43.93 -22.17
C ILE A 290 18.88 43.58 -23.39
N GLY A 291 19.36 42.33 -23.48
CA GLY A 291 20.18 41.87 -24.60
C GLY A 291 19.50 42.05 -25.96
N ILE A 292 18.20 41.79 -26.04
CA ILE A 292 17.41 41.98 -27.28
C ILE A 292 17.14 43.46 -27.54
N MET A 293 16.73 44.22 -26.52
CA MET A 293 16.45 45.66 -26.66
C MET A 293 17.69 46.46 -27.05
N GLU A 294 18.87 46.03 -26.60
CA GLU A 294 20.17 46.60 -26.94
C GLU A 294 20.79 45.97 -28.21
N LYS A 295 20.05 45.06 -28.88
CA LYS A 295 20.49 44.33 -30.08
C LYS A 295 21.84 43.61 -29.90
N THR A 296 22.17 43.26 -28.66
CA THR A 296 23.32 42.42 -28.33
C THR A 296 23.01 40.94 -28.58
N ILE A 297 21.72 40.59 -28.55
CA ILE A 297 21.17 39.27 -28.88
C ILE A 297 20.12 39.48 -29.98
N SER A 298 20.17 38.70 -31.06
CA SER A 298 19.06 38.66 -32.01
C SER A 298 17.90 37.85 -31.42
N CYS A 299 16.67 38.35 -31.57
CA CYS A 299 15.48 37.67 -31.05
C CYS A 299 15.28 36.25 -31.64
N GLU A 300 15.81 35.98 -32.84
CA GLU A 300 15.74 34.66 -33.50
C GLU A 300 16.79 33.67 -32.98
N GLU A 301 17.91 34.17 -32.44
CA GLU A 301 19.01 33.35 -31.92
C GLU A 301 18.82 33.02 -30.43
N TRP A 302 17.99 33.81 -29.74
CA TRP A 302 17.72 33.65 -28.33
C TRP A 302 17.08 32.29 -28.00
N ASN A 303 17.66 31.61 -27.03
CA ASN A 303 17.10 30.43 -26.38
C ASN A 303 17.53 30.39 -24.91
N SER A 304 16.89 29.55 -24.10
CA SER A 304 17.14 29.49 -22.64
C SER A 304 18.60 29.16 -22.26
N ASN A 305 19.38 28.57 -23.17
CA ASN A 305 20.77 28.16 -22.93
C ASN A 305 21.78 29.11 -23.61
N TYR A 306 21.32 30.22 -24.20
CA TYR A 306 22.18 31.14 -24.98
C TYR A 306 23.34 31.68 -24.14
N PHE A 307 23.09 32.05 -22.88
CA PHE A 307 24.12 32.56 -21.97
C PHE A 307 25.13 31.50 -21.50
N GLU A 308 24.81 30.21 -21.58
CA GLU A 308 25.75 29.13 -21.24
C GLU A 308 26.85 28.99 -22.30
N THR A 309 26.52 29.30 -23.55
CA THR A 309 27.44 29.20 -24.69
C THR A 309 28.09 30.54 -25.07
N HIS A 310 27.54 31.67 -24.61
CA HIS A 310 27.99 33.03 -24.94
C HIS A 310 28.14 33.89 -23.67
N THR A 311 28.99 33.45 -22.75
CA THR A 311 29.18 34.10 -21.44
C THR A 311 29.66 35.56 -21.53
N GLU A 312 30.35 35.94 -22.60
CA GLU A 312 30.80 37.30 -22.92
C GLU A 312 29.64 38.27 -23.19
N ILE A 313 28.49 37.77 -23.66
CA ILE A 313 27.28 38.57 -23.86
C ILE A 313 26.70 38.97 -22.49
N LEU A 314 26.75 38.08 -21.50
CA LEU A 314 26.28 38.35 -20.14
C LEU A 314 27.11 39.47 -19.49
N GLU A 315 28.43 39.50 -19.73
CA GLU A 315 29.31 40.58 -19.26
C GLU A 315 28.97 41.92 -19.90
N LYS A 316 28.65 41.95 -21.21
CA LYS A 316 28.17 43.16 -21.90
C LYS A 316 26.85 43.65 -21.32
N ILE A 317 25.89 42.76 -21.08
CA ILE A 317 24.60 43.13 -20.47
C ILE A 317 24.80 43.66 -19.05
N ASN A 318 25.69 43.05 -18.27
CA ASN A 318 26.07 43.53 -16.94
C ASN A 318 26.71 44.93 -16.96
N LYS A 319 27.51 45.25 -17.98
CA LYS A 319 28.04 46.60 -18.19
C LYS A 319 26.93 47.60 -18.54
N ILE A 320 25.99 47.22 -19.41
CA ILE A 320 24.83 48.05 -19.77
C ILE A 320 23.96 48.34 -18.52
N LYS A 321 23.73 47.34 -17.66
CA LYS A 321 23.05 47.50 -16.37
C LYS A 321 23.71 48.54 -15.48
N GLN A 322 25.04 48.55 -15.39
CA GLN A 322 25.78 49.55 -14.62
C GLN A 322 25.68 50.94 -15.23
N GLU A 323 25.89 51.06 -16.54
CA GLU A 323 26.02 52.35 -17.24
C GLU A 323 24.67 53.05 -17.48
N LYS A 324 23.63 52.30 -17.87
CA LYS A 324 22.32 52.87 -18.23
C LYS A 324 21.31 52.86 -17.09
N PHE A 325 21.38 51.85 -16.22
CA PHE A 325 20.39 51.62 -15.16
C PHE A 325 20.96 51.84 -13.75
N GLY A 326 22.24 52.21 -13.62
CA GLY A 326 22.87 52.57 -12.35
C GLY A 326 23.02 51.42 -11.34
N ILE A 327 22.91 50.17 -11.80
CA ILE A 327 22.89 48.98 -10.93
C ILE A 327 24.32 48.67 -10.45
N LYS A 328 24.57 48.81 -9.14
CA LYS A 328 25.84 48.38 -8.52
C LYS A 328 25.88 46.85 -8.43
N LEU A 329 26.57 46.20 -9.36
CA LEU A 329 26.82 44.76 -9.29
C LEU A 329 27.70 44.43 -8.07
N LYS A 330 27.30 43.44 -7.26
CA LYS A 330 28.18 42.90 -6.21
C LYS A 330 29.48 42.46 -6.87
N GLN A 331 30.61 43.00 -6.42
CA GLN A 331 31.93 42.55 -6.86
C GLN A 331 32.06 41.05 -6.57
N THR A 332 31.89 40.22 -7.60
CA THR A 332 32.40 38.87 -7.60
C THR A 332 33.91 39.00 -7.54
N LYS A 333 34.51 38.45 -6.48
CA LYS A 333 35.96 38.32 -6.32
C LYS A 333 36.50 37.50 -7.51
N LYS A 334 36.81 38.17 -8.62
CA LYS A 334 37.30 37.58 -9.87
C LYS A 334 38.84 37.52 -9.91
N LYS A 335 39.54 38.02 -8.89
CA LYS A 335 41.01 38.01 -8.80
C LYS A 335 41.65 36.82 -8.05
N GLU A 336 40.85 35.87 -7.54
CA GLU A 336 41.37 34.58 -7.03
C GLU A 336 41.00 33.40 -7.95
N LYS A 337 40.36 33.68 -9.10
CA LYS A 337 39.88 32.67 -10.06
C LYS A 337 40.85 32.34 -11.18
N GLU A 338 41.68 33.29 -11.62
CA GLU A 338 42.64 33.05 -12.70
C GLU A 338 43.85 32.18 -12.27
N GLU A 339 44.05 31.93 -10.98
CA GLU A 339 45.01 30.92 -10.48
C GLU A 339 44.37 29.56 -10.11
N ASN A 340 43.03 29.44 -10.14
CA ASN A 340 42.32 28.22 -9.74
C ASN A 340 41.52 27.53 -10.86
N GLU A 341 41.54 28.03 -12.10
CA GLU A 341 40.84 27.41 -13.24
C GLU A 341 41.48 26.11 -13.75
N ASN A 342 42.51 25.60 -13.07
CA ASN A 342 43.02 24.22 -13.21
C ASN A 342 42.69 23.31 -12.01
N LYS A 343 41.71 23.63 -11.18
CA LYS A 343 41.20 22.71 -10.14
C LYS A 343 39.73 22.41 -10.36
N GLU A 344 39.45 21.17 -10.79
CA GLU A 344 38.12 20.61 -10.94
C GLU A 344 37.26 20.84 -9.67
N LYS A 345 35.99 21.24 -9.86
CA LYS A 345 35.06 21.41 -8.73
C LYS A 345 34.77 20.06 -8.09
N PRO A 346 34.83 19.95 -6.74
CA PRO A 346 34.55 18.70 -6.07
C PRO A 346 33.08 18.29 -6.24
N GLU A 347 32.84 17.00 -6.48
CA GLU A 347 31.52 16.39 -6.43
C GLU A 347 31.10 16.18 -4.96
N ILE A 348 29.90 16.60 -4.59
CA ILE A 348 29.40 16.43 -3.21
C ILE A 348 28.43 15.25 -3.17
N ILE A 349 28.68 14.30 -2.28
CA ILE A 349 27.82 13.14 -2.04
C ILE A 349 27.28 13.23 -0.61
N TYR A 350 25.95 13.16 -0.49
CA TYR A 350 25.28 13.09 0.79
C TYR A 350 24.98 11.64 1.16
N SER A 351 25.41 11.23 2.35
CA SER A 351 25.10 9.90 2.88
C SER A 351 25.19 9.91 4.39
N SER A 352 24.26 9.22 5.05
CA SER A 352 24.34 8.99 6.50
C SER A 352 25.38 7.95 6.88
N LYS A 353 25.62 6.95 6.02
CA LYS A 353 26.42 5.77 6.35
C LYS A 353 27.17 5.28 5.13
N PHE A 354 28.47 5.05 5.26
CA PHE A 354 29.28 4.45 4.20
C PHE A 354 30.59 3.86 4.74
N LYS A 355 31.27 3.07 3.90
CA LYS A 355 32.58 2.46 4.19
C LYS A 355 33.60 2.97 3.18
N TYR A 356 34.77 3.39 3.64
CA TYR A 356 35.89 3.81 2.78
C TYR A 356 37.23 3.41 3.41
N GLN A 357 38.12 2.79 2.62
CA GLN A 357 39.45 2.32 3.04
C GLN A 357 39.46 1.52 4.37
N GLY A 358 38.47 0.64 4.55
CA GLY A 358 38.37 -0.19 5.77
C GLY A 358 37.80 0.53 7.00
N LEU A 359 37.52 1.84 6.92
CA LEU A 359 36.86 2.62 7.96
C LEU A 359 35.38 2.80 7.66
N TYR A 360 34.58 2.88 8.72
CA TYR A 360 33.14 3.07 8.67
C TYR A 360 32.77 4.47 9.14
N TYR A 361 31.96 5.16 8.35
CA TYR A 361 31.53 6.54 8.58
C TYR A 361 30.03 6.53 8.82
N ASN A 362 29.60 6.97 10.01
CA ASN A 362 28.20 6.94 10.41
C ASN A 362 27.81 8.31 10.96
N GLU A 363 26.70 8.84 10.49
CA GLU A 363 26.20 10.16 10.85
C GLU A 363 25.63 10.18 12.27
N ILE A 364 26.11 11.12 13.08
CA ILE A 364 25.65 11.35 14.44
C ILE A 364 25.20 12.80 14.61
N GLN A 365 24.20 13.00 15.47
CA GLN A 365 23.72 14.31 15.87
C GLN A 365 24.60 14.86 17.01
N THR A 366 24.99 16.13 16.89
CA THR A 366 25.77 16.88 17.87
C THR A 366 25.09 18.22 18.17
N GLU A 367 25.51 18.92 19.22
CA GLU A 367 24.99 20.28 19.54
C GLU A 367 25.18 21.29 18.39
N LYS A 368 26.18 21.07 17.51
CA LYS A 368 26.54 21.97 16.40
C LYS A 368 26.11 21.45 15.03
N GLY A 369 25.16 20.51 14.99
CA GLY A 369 24.68 19.87 13.76
C GLY A 369 25.14 18.43 13.64
N TYR A 370 25.33 17.94 12.41
CA TYR A 370 25.62 16.53 12.14
C TYR A 370 27.08 16.33 11.74
N LYS A 371 27.66 15.20 12.18
CA LYS A 371 29.05 14.81 11.90
C LYS A 371 29.14 13.33 11.62
N PHE A 372 30.24 12.89 11.03
CA PHE A 372 30.57 11.47 10.96
C PHE A 372 31.40 11.04 12.16
N ILE A 373 30.94 10.00 12.85
CA ILE A 373 31.83 9.19 13.67
C ILE A 373 32.52 8.14 12.80
N VAL A 374 33.83 7.99 12.99
CA VAL A 374 34.67 7.10 12.20
C VAL A 374 35.22 5.99 13.09
N PHE A 375 35.04 4.74 12.68
CA PHE A 375 35.54 3.58 13.41
C PHE A 375 36.10 2.51 12.46
N ASP A 376 36.99 1.66 12.97
CA ASP A 376 37.54 0.52 12.24
C ASP A 376 36.70 -0.76 12.41
N GLU A 377 37.11 -1.85 11.77
CA GLU A 377 36.38 -3.11 11.82
C GLU A 377 36.38 -3.76 13.21
N GLU A 378 37.40 -3.46 14.02
CA GLU A 378 37.54 -3.90 15.40
C GLU A 378 36.64 -3.13 16.38
N GLY A 379 35.95 -2.08 15.92
CA GLY A 379 35.07 -1.24 16.74
C GLY A 379 35.81 -0.15 17.50
N ASN A 380 37.04 0.20 17.11
CA ASN A 380 37.76 1.33 17.70
C ASN A 380 37.35 2.63 17.01
N ILE A 381 36.82 3.57 17.78
CA ILE A 381 36.52 4.94 17.30
C ILE A 381 37.85 5.66 17.05
N LYS A 382 38.04 6.18 15.84
CA LYS A 382 39.25 6.90 15.42
C LYS A 382 39.13 8.41 15.63
N ASN A 383 38.04 8.99 15.15
CA ASN A 383 37.77 10.42 15.26
C ASN A 383 36.29 10.73 14.94
N THR A 384 35.95 12.01 15.02
CA THR A 384 34.69 12.58 14.54
C THR A 384 35.02 13.71 13.59
N ILE A 385 34.47 13.68 12.38
CA ILE A 385 34.79 14.62 11.30
C ILE A 385 33.51 15.25 10.73
N ASP A 386 33.61 16.45 10.17
CA ASP A 386 32.48 17.15 9.56
C ASP A 386 32.19 16.65 8.13
N GLU A 387 33.24 16.34 7.36
CA GLU A 387 33.16 15.83 6.00
C GLU A 387 34.39 14.98 5.68
N LEU A 388 34.26 14.08 4.70
CA LEU A 388 35.37 13.27 4.19
C LEU A 388 35.68 13.70 2.76
N GLU A 389 36.92 14.14 2.53
CA GLU A 389 37.40 14.48 1.20
C GLU A 389 38.24 13.33 0.62
N ILE A 390 37.85 12.87 -0.57
CA ILE A 390 38.53 11.79 -1.31
C ILE A 390 38.91 12.31 -2.69
N PHE A 391 40.04 11.84 -3.21
CA PHE A 391 40.37 11.99 -4.63
C PHE A 391 40.09 10.67 -5.34
N ASP A 392 39.22 10.69 -6.34
CA ASP A 392 38.92 9.52 -7.17
C ASP A 392 39.82 9.55 -8.41
N GLU A 393 40.87 8.72 -8.41
CA GLU A 393 41.82 8.63 -9.52
C GLU A 393 41.15 8.19 -10.84
N SER A 394 40.06 7.43 -10.78
CA SER A 394 39.35 6.94 -11.97
C SER A 394 38.46 7.99 -12.62
N LEU A 395 37.92 8.91 -11.80
CA LEU A 395 37.09 10.03 -12.25
C LEU A 395 37.90 11.32 -12.41
N GLY A 396 39.18 11.33 -12.01
CA GLY A 396 40.08 12.48 -12.07
C GLY A 396 39.77 13.59 -11.06
N LYS A 397 38.71 13.42 -10.24
CA LYS A 397 38.05 14.50 -9.49
C LYS A 397 38.02 14.27 -7.99
N LYS A 398 37.91 15.38 -7.26
CA LYS A 398 37.70 15.39 -5.81
C LYS A 398 36.23 15.07 -5.50
N ILE A 399 35.98 14.20 -4.53
CA ILE A 399 34.64 13.87 -4.01
C ILE A 399 34.61 14.23 -2.53
N ILE A 400 33.57 14.93 -2.09
CA ILE A 400 33.35 15.33 -0.70
C ILE A 400 32.09 14.64 -0.19
N PHE A 401 32.25 13.74 0.78
CA PHE A 401 31.14 13.12 1.49
C PHE A 401 30.70 14.01 2.65
N LYS A 402 29.40 14.33 2.70
CA LYS A 402 28.77 15.14 3.75
C LYS A 402 27.64 14.38 4.43
N PRO A 403 27.38 14.66 5.73
CA PRO A 403 26.22 14.16 6.45
C PRO A 403 24.94 14.43 5.66
N ALA A 404 23.98 13.50 5.67
CA ALA A 404 22.80 13.63 4.82
C ALA A 404 21.96 14.85 5.24
N PRO A 405 21.44 15.65 4.29
CA PRO A 405 20.66 16.83 4.62
C PRO A 405 19.42 16.41 5.41
N GLN A 406 18.89 17.24 6.32
CA GLN A 406 17.66 16.84 7.03
C GLN A 406 16.45 16.99 6.10
N ILE A 407 15.56 15.98 6.07
CA ILE A 407 14.35 15.99 5.21
C ILE A 407 13.41 17.17 5.57
N THR A 408 13.57 17.74 6.77
CA THR A 408 12.88 18.93 7.27
C THR A 408 13.49 20.26 6.84
N GLU A 409 14.66 20.29 6.17
CA GLU A 409 15.19 21.52 5.56
C GLU A 409 14.32 21.92 4.36
N ARG A 410 13.15 22.51 4.65
CA ARG A 410 12.48 23.38 3.70
C ARG A 410 13.49 24.44 3.29
N LYS A 411 13.39 24.87 2.03
CA LYS A 411 14.19 25.95 1.41
C LYS A 411 14.16 27.32 2.13
N TYR A 412 13.68 27.44 3.36
CA TYR A 412 13.53 28.71 4.07
C TYR A 412 13.88 28.61 5.57
N ILE A 413 14.96 29.32 5.93
CA ILE A 413 15.14 30.12 7.15
C ILE A 413 15.39 29.35 8.47
N ASN A 414 16.67 29.26 8.87
CA ASN A 414 17.16 28.88 10.20
C ASN A 414 16.73 29.82 11.37
N LEU A 415 15.71 30.67 11.18
CA LEU A 415 15.22 31.65 12.18
C LEU A 415 13.84 31.28 12.75
N ILE A 416 13.26 30.15 12.36
CA ILE A 416 11.92 29.74 12.81
C ILE A 416 12.05 28.46 13.64
N GLU A 417 11.62 28.50 14.91
CA GLU A 417 11.38 27.29 15.70
C GLU A 417 10.14 26.59 15.14
N GLU A 418 10.30 25.38 14.61
CA GLU A 418 9.18 24.56 14.13
C GLU A 418 8.45 23.89 15.31
N PHE A 419 7.13 23.77 15.21
CA PHE A 419 6.34 23.00 16.17
C PHE A 419 6.50 21.50 15.93
N GLY A 420 6.89 20.75 16.96
CA GLY A 420 7.02 19.30 16.93
C GLY A 420 8.46 18.82 17.05
N ASP A 421 8.67 17.51 16.86
CA ASP A 421 10.01 16.93 16.82
C ASP A 421 10.66 17.27 15.46
N PRO A 422 11.71 18.11 15.41
CA PRO A 422 12.32 18.55 14.16
C PRO A 422 13.06 17.42 13.43
N ASP A 423 13.38 16.34 14.14
CA ASP A 423 14.15 15.21 13.62
C ASP A 423 13.22 14.11 13.10
N ILE A 424 12.78 14.21 11.84
CA ILE A 424 12.00 13.12 11.20
C ILE A 424 12.80 11.81 11.21
N ILE A 425 14.12 11.89 11.03
CA ILE A 425 15.04 10.76 11.17
C ILE A 425 15.56 10.70 12.60
N LYS A 426 15.45 9.55 13.26
CA LYS A 426 16.00 9.38 14.62
C LYS A 426 17.50 9.08 14.60
N PHE A 427 18.31 10.13 14.49
CA PHE A 427 19.76 10.00 14.58
C PHE A 427 20.22 9.61 15.99
N PRO A 428 21.26 8.77 16.11
CA PRO A 428 22.03 8.66 17.35
C PRO A 428 22.93 9.88 17.51
N GLY A 429 23.37 10.14 18.73
CA GLY A 429 24.43 11.08 19.05
C GLY A 429 25.76 10.36 19.23
N TYR A 430 26.63 10.94 20.06
CA TYR A 430 27.91 10.30 20.37
C TYR A 430 27.67 8.96 21.08
N PRO A 431 28.36 7.87 20.69
CA PRO A 431 28.15 6.55 21.28
C PRO A 431 28.35 6.53 22.79
N ILE A 432 27.42 5.93 23.51
CA ILE A 432 27.47 5.79 24.97
C ILE A 432 27.77 4.35 25.34
N GLU A 433 28.69 4.16 26.29
CA GLU A 433 29.01 2.85 26.84
C GLU A 433 27.82 2.20 27.55
N PHE A 434 27.74 0.89 27.46
CA PHE A 434 26.79 0.06 28.20
C PHE A 434 27.54 -1.14 28.78
N GLY A 435 26.90 -1.91 29.66
CA GLY A 435 27.49 -3.11 30.25
C GLY A 435 27.66 -4.22 29.21
N THR A 436 26.82 -5.24 29.31
CA THR A 436 26.78 -6.34 28.32
C THR A 436 25.68 -6.11 27.29
N PRO A 437 25.70 -6.80 26.13
CA PRO A 437 24.56 -6.82 25.21
C PRO A 437 23.25 -7.25 25.88
N TYR A 438 23.31 -8.15 26.88
CA TYR A 438 22.18 -8.52 27.71
C TYR A 438 21.66 -7.36 28.58
N ASP A 439 22.55 -6.51 29.10
CA ASP A 439 22.15 -5.29 29.81
C ASP A 439 21.47 -4.28 28.89
N LEU A 440 21.99 -4.11 27.67
CA LEU A 440 21.34 -3.27 26.65
C LEU A 440 19.95 -3.82 26.27
N PHE A 441 19.84 -5.14 26.09
CA PHE A 441 18.55 -5.79 25.87
C PHE A 441 17.56 -5.47 27.00
N LYS A 442 17.97 -5.61 28.26
CA LYS A 442 17.12 -5.29 29.42
C LYS A 442 16.72 -3.81 29.45
N ASP A 443 17.63 -2.90 29.12
CA ASP A 443 17.35 -1.46 29.07
C ASP A 443 16.30 -1.12 28.00
N ILE A 444 16.43 -1.67 26.78
CA ILE A 444 15.47 -1.48 25.69
C ILE A 444 14.11 -2.06 26.05
N ARG A 445 14.11 -3.28 26.59
CA ARG A 445 12.89 -3.96 27.02
C ARG A 445 12.18 -3.16 28.10
N LYS A 446 12.90 -2.69 29.13
CA LYS A 446 12.38 -1.86 30.22
C LYS A 446 11.73 -0.56 29.70
N TYR A 447 12.38 0.10 28.74
CA TYR A 447 11.81 1.29 28.11
C TYR A 447 10.52 0.96 27.34
N THR A 448 10.52 -0.09 26.54
CA THR A 448 9.33 -0.52 25.79
C THR A 448 8.18 -0.87 26.73
N HIS A 449 8.46 -1.66 27.78
CA HIS A 449 7.52 -2.08 28.81
C HIS A 449 6.89 -0.90 29.57
N LYS A 450 7.63 0.21 29.73
CA LYS A 450 7.16 1.42 30.44
C LYS A 450 6.12 2.20 29.64
N TYR A 451 6.18 2.18 28.31
CA TYR A 451 5.35 3.04 27.45
C TYR A 451 4.37 2.29 26.54
N VAL A 452 4.47 0.96 26.45
CA VAL A 452 3.60 0.12 25.61
C VAL A 452 3.20 -1.14 26.36
N GLU A 453 1.94 -1.55 26.19
CA GLU A 453 1.48 -2.86 26.65
C GLU A 453 1.60 -3.86 25.50
N LEU A 454 2.43 -4.88 25.68
CA LEU A 454 2.67 -5.96 24.74
C LEU A 454 2.63 -7.29 25.51
N LYS A 455 2.38 -8.40 24.81
CA LYS A 455 2.63 -9.73 25.37
C LYS A 455 4.14 -9.88 25.61
N SER A 456 4.52 -10.62 26.65
CA SER A 456 5.93 -10.73 27.04
C SER A 456 6.83 -11.22 25.90
N LEU A 457 6.38 -12.20 25.10
CA LEU A 457 7.17 -12.72 23.97
C LEU A 457 7.29 -11.71 22.83
N ASP A 458 6.23 -10.95 22.52
CA ASP A 458 6.25 -9.90 21.49
C ASP A 458 7.19 -8.75 21.88
N GLU A 459 7.23 -8.38 23.16
CA GLU A 459 8.15 -7.38 23.70
C GLU A 459 9.62 -7.81 23.54
N ILE A 460 9.91 -9.09 23.78
CA ILE A 460 11.25 -9.67 23.58
C ILE A 460 11.61 -9.71 22.10
N LEU A 461 10.70 -10.18 21.24
CA LEU A 461 10.88 -10.20 19.78
C LEU A 461 11.20 -8.81 19.24
N LEU A 462 10.42 -7.79 19.62
CA LEU A 462 10.65 -6.41 19.20
C LEU A 462 11.98 -5.85 19.72
N THR A 463 12.40 -6.27 20.92
CA THR A 463 13.70 -5.87 21.47
C THR A 463 14.86 -6.47 20.64
N PHE A 464 14.79 -7.76 20.30
CA PHE A 464 15.73 -8.41 19.36
C PHE A 464 15.76 -7.68 18.03
N TYR A 465 14.58 -7.37 17.49
CA TYR A 465 14.42 -6.69 16.22
C TYR A 465 15.05 -5.29 16.22
N VAL A 466 14.92 -4.51 17.30
CA VAL A 466 15.56 -3.20 17.45
C VAL A 466 17.09 -3.31 17.48
N MET A 467 17.62 -4.28 18.24
CA MET A 467 19.07 -4.50 18.31
C MET A 467 19.64 -4.89 16.94
N GLU A 468 19.00 -5.83 16.24
CA GLU A 468 19.39 -6.24 14.88
C GLU A 468 19.26 -5.11 13.87
N SER A 469 18.15 -4.36 13.93
CA SER A 469 17.90 -3.19 13.07
C SER A 469 18.90 -2.06 13.30
N SER A 470 19.57 -2.00 14.44
CA SER A 470 20.65 -1.02 14.66
C SER A 470 21.94 -1.34 13.91
N VAL A 471 22.11 -2.58 13.41
CA VAL A 471 23.33 -3.08 12.76
C VAL A 471 23.13 -3.65 11.35
N PHE A 472 21.89 -3.77 10.86
CA PHE A 472 21.52 -4.56 9.69
C PHE A 472 22.39 -4.32 8.44
N ASP A 473 22.75 -3.07 8.12
CA ASP A 473 23.51 -2.70 6.93
C ASP A 473 24.99 -3.12 7.00
N LEU A 474 25.50 -3.39 8.20
CA LEU A 474 26.85 -3.94 8.44
C LEU A 474 26.89 -5.47 8.47
N LEU A 475 25.74 -6.14 8.56
CA LEU A 475 25.67 -7.61 8.65
C LEU A 475 25.95 -8.27 7.31
N LYS A 476 26.65 -9.40 7.27
CA LYS A 476 26.98 -10.16 6.06
C LYS A 476 25.86 -11.14 5.68
N LYS A 477 24.62 -10.67 5.67
CA LYS A 477 23.44 -11.48 5.32
C LYS A 477 22.63 -10.91 4.17
N PHE A 478 21.86 -11.77 3.52
CA PHE A 478 21.10 -11.42 2.32
C PHE A 478 19.69 -10.91 2.61
N THR A 479 19.12 -11.27 3.75
CA THR A 479 17.70 -11.06 4.05
C THR A 479 17.47 -10.33 5.37
N TYR A 480 16.43 -9.50 5.40
CA TYR A 480 16.00 -8.74 6.58
C TYR A 480 14.51 -8.96 6.83
N PRO A 481 14.16 -9.65 7.92
CA PRO A 481 12.76 -9.94 8.23
C PRO A 481 11.96 -8.66 8.49
N MET A 482 10.67 -8.71 8.21
CA MET A 482 9.74 -7.64 8.53
C MET A 482 9.00 -7.95 9.84
N ILE A 483 8.36 -6.95 10.44
CA ILE A 483 7.38 -7.16 11.50
C ILE A 483 6.01 -6.69 10.97
N HIS A 484 4.98 -7.50 11.16
CA HIS A 484 3.60 -7.12 10.93
C HIS A 484 2.82 -7.12 12.25
N ILE A 485 2.38 -5.93 12.68
CA ILE A 485 1.56 -5.73 13.87
C ILE A 485 0.09 -5.70 13.46
N LEU A 486 -0.67 -6.71 13.89
CA LEU A 486 -2.09 -6.88 13.65
C LEU A 486 -2.91 -6.50 14.90
N GLY A 487 -4.06 -5.88 14.71
CA GLY A 487 -5.02 -5.72 15.80
C GLY A 487 -6.15 -4.73 15.50
N PRO A 488 -7.18 -4.64 16.35
CA PRO A 488 -8.28 -3.70 16.17
C PRO A 488 -7.90 -2.25 16.50
N HIS A 489 -8.84 -1.32 16.35
CA HIS A 489 -8.67 0.06 16.80
C HIS A 489 -8.53 0.12 18.34
N GLY A 490 -7.70 1.03 18.85
CA GLY A 490 -7.55 1.25 20.31
C GLY A 490 -6.58 0.30 21.03
N HIS A 491 -5.89 -0.58 20.31
CA HIS A 491 -5.01 -1.61 20.90
C HIS A 491 -3.51 -1.24 20.88
N GLY A 492 -3.18 0.06 20.88
CA GLY A 492 -1.79 0.50 21.05
C GLY A 492 -0.84 0.40 19.85
N LYS A 493 -1.26 -0.10 18.67
CA LYS A 493 -0.38 -0.25 17.48
C LYS A 493 0.45 0.99 17.13
N THR A 494 -0.20 2.15 16.97
CA THR A 494 0.46 3.43 16.67
C THR A 494 1.43 3.83 17.79
N ARG A 495 1.08 3.56 19.05
CA ARG A 495 1.97 3.77 20.20
C ARG A 495 3.20 2.87 20.09
N THR A 496 3.04 1.58 19.78
CA THR A 496 4.15 0.64 19.56
C THR A 496 5.12 1.15 18.50
N LEU A 497 4.62 1.51 17.31
CA LEU A 497 5.45 2.07 16.24
C LEU A 497 6.20 3.33 16.67
N THR A 498 5.51 4.24 17.38
CA THR A 498 6.09 5.50 17.85
C THR A 498 7.21 5.26 18.86
N ILE A 499 6.99 4.40 19.85
CA ILE A 499 7.97 4.11 20.91
C ILE A 499 9.21 3.42 20.32
N LEU A 500 9.04 2.45 19.42
CA LEU A 500 10.14 1.77 18.76
C LEU A 500 10.93 2.69 17.82
N ASN A 501 10.24 3.58 17.09
CA ASN A 501 10.88 4.61 16.26
C ASN A 501 11.81 5.49 17.11
N TYR A 502 11.35 5.96 18.28
CA TYR A 502 12.18 6.80 19.13
C TYR A 502 13.49 6.12 19.57
N ILE A 503 13.56 4.80 19.73
CA ILE A 503 14.80 4.14 20.18
C ILE A 503 15.66 3.57 19.05
N THR A 504 15.13 3.47 17.83
CA THR A 504 15.85 2.81 16.73
C THR A 504 16.70 3.81 15.96
N PRO A 505 18.04 3.63 15.88
CA PRO A 505 18.91 4.52 15.12
C PRO A 505 18.55 4.57 13.63
N TYR A 506 18.58 5.77 13.04
CA TYR A 506 18.26 6.02 11.63
C TYR A 506 16.86 5.56 11.21
N SER A 507 15.91 5.60 12.14
CA SER A 507 14.53 5.20 11.87
C SER A 507 13.64 6.36 11.44
N ILE A 508 12.53 6.01 10.78
CA ILE A 508 11.49 6.93 10.33
C ILE A 508 10.14 6.32 10.62
N TYR A 509 9.26 7.14 11.20
CA TYR A 509 7.83 6.86 11.33
C TYR A 509 7.05 7.57 10.22
N THR A 510 6.12 6.87 9.56
CA THR A 510 5.22 7.48 8.57
C THR A 510 3.85 6.81 8.53
N ASP A 511 2.80 7.61 8.40
CA ASP A 511 1.42 7.14 8.19
C ASP A 511 1.10 6.85 6.70
N ASN A 512 1.95 7.32 5.78
CA ASN A 512 1.74 7.17 4.35
C ASN A 512 3.08 7.04 3.63
N ILE A 513 3.22 6.01 2.82
CA ILE A 513 4.45 5.71 2.10
C ILE A 513 4.19 5.71 0.59
N LYS A 514 5.08 6.36 -0.17
CA LYS A 514 5.01 6.43 -1.63
C LYS A 514 6.33 5.95 -2.22
N ALA A 515 6.25 5.10 -3.25
CA ALA A 515 7.40 4.47 -3.90
C ALA A 515 8.56 5.45 -4.22
N PRO A 516 8.34 6.65 -4.82
CA PRO A 516 9.44 7.58 -5.11
C PRO A 516 10.12 8.16 -3.86
N ALA A 517 9.35 8.43 -2.80
CA ALA A 517 9.87 8.94 -1.55
C ALA A 517 10.72 7.88 -0.84
N THR A 518 10.22 6.66 -0.74
CA THR A 518 10.95 5.52 -0.15
C THR A 518 12.29 5.28 -0.84
N LYS A 519 12.32 5.36 -2.18
CA LYS A 519 13.54 5.21 -2.98
C LYS A 519 14.62 6.25 -2.63
N ARG A 520 14.24 7.53 -2.55
CA ARG A 520 15.18 8.63 -2.24
C ARG A 520 15.69 8.58 -0.81
N ILE A 521 14.78 8.36 0.14
CA ILE A 521 15.13 8.28 1.56
C ILE A 521 16.04 7.06 1.80
N SER A 522 15.77 5.93 1.14
CA SER A 522 16.63 4.74 1.27
C SER A 522 18.04 4.97 0.76
N GLN A 523 18.23 5.74 -0.33
CA GLN A 523 19.57 6.08 -0.83
C GLN A 523 20.37 6.97 0.14
N LEU A 524 19.71 7.90 0.84
CA LEU A 524 20.38 8.84 1.75
C LEU A 524 20.65 8.22 3.12
N TYR A 525 19.64 7.56 3.70
CA TYR A 525 19.66 7.17 5.11
C TYR A 525 19.77 5.66 5.34
N ALA A 526 19.42 4.83 4.34
CA ALA A 526 19.13 3.41 4.55
C ALA A 526 18.32 3.20 5.86
N PRO A 527 17.10 3.77 5.95
CA PRO A 527 16.42 3.90 7.22
C PRO A 527 15.73 2.59 7.64
N VAL A 528 15.49 2.44 8.94
CA VAL A 528 14.50 1.49 9.47
C VAL A 528 13.12 2.15 9.37
N LEU A 529 12.15 1.47 8.75
CA LEU A 529 10.82 2.06 8.52
C LEU A 529 9.79 1.55 9.52
N PHE A 530 9.06 2.48 10.14
CA PHE A 530 7.87 2.22 10.94
C PHE A 530 6.67 2.82 10.22
N VAL A 531 5.74 1.99 9.77
CA VAL A 531 4.64 2.41 8.89
C VAL A 531 3.30 2.05 9.51
N ASP A 532 2.48 3.06 9.79
CA ASP A 532 1.09 2.87 10.23
C ASP A 532 0.19 2.84 8.99
N GLU A 533 -0.44 1.71 8.71
CA GLU A 533 -1.23 1.53 7.50
C GLU A 533 -2.73 1.80 7.75
N LYS A 534 -3.27 2.81 7.05
CA LYS A 534 -4.73 3.08 7.03
C LYS A 534 -5.41 2.79 5.69
N GLY A 535 -4.73 2.26 4.67
CA GLY A 535 -5.31 2.06 3.33
C GLY A 535 -4.63 1.00 2.46
N GLN A 536 -5.22 0.68 1.31
CA GLN A 536 -4.70 -0.32 0.38
C GLN A 536 -3.39 0.15 -0.30
N MET A 537 -2.32 -0.66 -0.19
CA MET A 537 -1.08 -0.45 -0.97
C MET A 537 -1.36 -0.58 -2.47
N ASP A 538 -0.75 0.29 -3.28
CA ASP A 538 -0.66 0.10 -4.73
C ASP A 538 0.39 -0.96 -5.10
N GLU A 539 0.38 -1.43 -6.35
CA GLU A 539 1.27 -2.49 -6.83
C GLU A 539 2.76 -2.07 -6.78
N ASP A 540 3.05 -0.81 -7.12
CA ASP A 540 4.40 -0.25 -7.08
C ASP A 540 4.96 -0.20 -5.65
N LEU A 541 4.15 0.21 -4.68
CA LEU A 541 4.53 0.23 -3.29
C LEU A 541 4.73 -1.18 -2.75
N ARG A 542 3.86 -2.14 -3.08
CA ARG A 542 4.06 -3.55 -2.70
C ARG A 542 5.40 -4.08 -3.21
N ALA A 543 5.75 -3.80 -4.47
CA ALA A 543 7.03 -4.19 -5.04
C ALA A 543 8.22 -3.55 -4.29
N VAL A 544 8.08 -2.26 -3.92
CA VAL A 544 9.09 -1.54 -3.13
C VAL A 544 9.28 -2.16 -1.75
N LEU A 545 8.20 -2.42 -1.01
CA LEU A 545 8.30 -3.00 0.32
C LEU A 545 8.85 -4.42 0.27
N ASN A 546 8.36 -5.25 -0.66
CA ASN A 546 8.87 -6.62 -0.88
C ASN A 546 10.36 -6.67 -1.21
N ALA A 547 10.87 -5.69 -1.97
CA ALA A 547 12.27 -5.59 -2.31
C ALA A 547 13.16 -5.26 -1.10
N ARG A 548 12.64 -4.57 -0.07
CA ARG A 548 13.42 -4.23 1.14
C ARG A 548 13.94 -5.46 1.90
N TYR A 549 13.23 -6.58 1.80
CA TYR A 549 13.63 -7.85 2.39
C TYR A 549 15.01 -8.30 1.91
N ASN A 550 15.39 -8.01 0.66
CA ASN A 550 16.61 -8.52 0.05
C ASN A 550 17.67 -7.41 -0.06
N ARG A 551 18.86 -7.67 0.49
CA ARG A 551 20.01 -6.75 0.52
C ARG A 551 20.38 -6.18 -0.85
N ASN A 552 20.31 -7.02 -1.88
CA ASN A 552 20.72 -6.69 -3.23
C ASN A 552 19.55 -6.35 -4.16
N ALA A 553 18.34 -6.22 -3.62
CA ALA A 553 17.22 -5.78 -4.43
C ALA A 553 17.45 -4.35 -4.93
N VAL A 554 17.22 -4.17 -6.22
CA VAL A 554 17.35 -2.90 -6.92
C VAL A 554 16.04 -2.63 -7.63
N ILE A 555 15.54 -1.41 -7.49
CA ILE A 555 14.44 -0.91 -8.32
C ILE A 555 14.99 -0.03 -9.40
N LEU A 556 14.65 -0.37 -10.63
CA LEU A 556 15.06 0.37 -11.82
C LEU A 556 14.00 1.41 -12.17
N ASN A 557 14.43 2.63 -12.42
CA ASN A 557 13.61 3.70 -12.98
C ASN A 557 14.26 4.22 -14.27
N ALA A 558 13.45 4.65 -15.23
CA ALA A 558 13.95 5.44 -16.35
C ALA A 558 14.38 6.83 -15.88
N ASP A 559 15.58 7.25 -16.27
CA ASP A 559 16.05 8.63 -16.17
C ASP A 559 15.33 9.48 -17.24
N LYS A 560 14.93 10.69 -16.87
CA LYS A 560 14.23 11.62 -17.78
C LYS A 560 15.20 12.33 -18.73
N GLU A 561 16.51 12.25 -18.51
CA GLU A 561 17.51 12.78 -19.43
C GLU A 561 17.66 11.89 -20.69
N ILE A 562 16.92 12.25 -21.74
CA ILE A 562 16.89 11.56 -23.05
C ILE A 562 18.27 11.45 -23.73
N GLN A 563 19.27 12.22 -23.28
CA GLN A 563 20.60 12.29 -23.91
C GLN A 563 21.59 11.19 -23.47
N ARG A 564 21.27 10.32 -22.50
CA ARG A 564 22.24 9.34 -21.95
C ARG A 564 22.22 7.92 -22.57
N GLY A 565 21.43 7.64 -23.60
CA GLY A 565 21.40 6.31 -24.23
C GLY A 565 21.04 5.17 -23.25
N PHE A 566 21.65 3.98 -23.36
CA PHE A 566 21.47 2.83 -22.45
C PHE A 566 21.78 3.15 -20.96
N SER A 567 22.37 4.31 -20.67
CA SER A 567 22.66 4.82 -19.32
C SER A 567 21.48 5.59 -18.69
N GLY A 568 20.32 5.65 -19.35
CA GLY A 568 19.09 6.27 -18.84
C GLY A 568 18.31 5.42 -17.83
N VAL A 569 18.98 4.57 -17.04
CA VAL A 569 18.33 3.75 -15.99
C VAL A 569 19.00 4.04 -14.65
N ILE A 570 18.20 4.50 -13.68
CA ILE A 570 18.63 4.73 -12.30
C ILE A 570 18.24 3.52 -11.45
N ALA A 571 19.23 2.94 -10.78
CA ALA A 571 19.11 1.84 -9.84
C ALA A 571 19.00 2.35 -8.39
N TYR A 572 17.87 2.07 -7.73
CA TYR A 572 17.66 2.36 -6.31
C TYR A 572 17.82 1.08 -5.49
N ARG A 573 18.88 1.00 -4.67
CA ARG A 573 18.98 0.00 -3.61
C ARG A 573 18.12 0.45 -2.43
N ILE A 574 17.23 -0.42 -1.98
CA ILE A 574 16.31 -0.10 -0.88
C ILE A 574 16.25 -1.18 0.22
N PRO A 575 17.35 -1.84 0.59
CA PRO A 575 17.28 -2.88 1.61
C PRO A 575 17.01 -2.29 3.00
N GLY A 576 16.31 -3.04 3.83
CA GLY A 576 16.36 -2.82 5.27
C GLY A 576 15.08 -3.13 6.02
N PRO A 577 15.19 -3.21 7.37
CA PRO A 577 14.10 -3.52 8.28
C PRO A 577 12.87 -2.63 8.07
N ILE A 578 11.70 -3.21 8.34
CA ILE A 578 10.41 -2.53 8.29
C ILE A 578 9.43 -3.16 9.28
N VAL A 579 8.72 -2.29 10.01
CA VAL A 579 7.61 -2.64 10.89
C VAL A 579 6.34 -2.00 10.33
N LEU A 580 5.37 -2.85 10.00
CA LEU A 580 4.08 -2.47 9.44
C LEU A 580 3.01 -2.68 10.50
N ALA A 581 2.11 -1.71 10.70
CA ALA A 581 0.93 -1.91 11.52
C ALA A 581 -0.34 -1.88 10.66
N GLY A 582 -1.14 -2.95 10.75
CA GLY A 582 -2.36 -3.15 9.98
C GLY A 582 -3.55 -3.57 10.85
N ARG A 583 -4.72 -3.69 10.22
CA ARG A 583 -5.93 -4.25 10.84
C ARG A 583 -6.17 -5.70 10.45
N GLU A 584 -5.79 -6.03 9.23
CA GLU A 584 -6.03 -7.30 8.57
C GLU A 584 -4.72 -7.79 7.98
N VAL A 585 -4.67 -9.08 7.68
CA VAL A 585 -3.58 -9.71 6.95
C VAL A 585 -3.47 -9.06 5.57
N PHE A 586 -2.26 -8.81 5.09
CA PHE A 586 -1.98 -8.32 3.76
C PHE A 586 -2.56 -9.26 2.70
N ASN A 587 -3.18 -8.68 1.67
CA ASN A 587 -3.61 -9.40 0.47
C ASN A 587 -2.43 -9.91 -0.40
N ASP A 588 -1.19 -9.84 0.10
CA ASP A 588 0.03 -10.35 -0.56
C ASP A 588 0.72 -11.38 0.36
N PRO A 589 0.55 -12.69 0.09
CA PRO A 589 1.19 -13.76 0.84
C PRO A 589 2.74 -13.67 0.87
N ALA A 590 3.36 -12.96 -0.08
CA ALA A 590 4.80 -12.80 -0.11
C ALA A 590 5.31 -11.82 0.96
N ILE A 591 4.51 -10.85 1.38
CA ILE A 591 4.84 -9.95 2.49
C ILE A 591 4.66 -10.69 3.82
N GLU A 592 3.55 -11.41 3.97
CA GLU A 592 3.26 -12.14 5.21
C GLU A 592 4.29 -13.22 5.52
N SER A 593 4.66 -14.02 4.52
CA SER A 593 5.70 -15.05 4.67
C SER A 593 7.11 -14.50 4.97
N LYS A 594 7.33 -13.18 4.90
CA LYS A 594 8.59 -12.51 5.24
C LYS A 594 8.51 -11.73 6.55
N SER A 595 7.38 -11.82 7.25
CA SER A 595 7.07 -10.98 8.42
C SER A 595 6.85 -11.83 9.66
N PHE A 596 7.49 -11.47 10.77
CA PHE A 596 7.04 -11.93 12.08
C PHE A 596 5.69 -11.29 12.40
N GLN A 597 4.79 -12.07 12.99
CA GLN A 597 3.41 -11.65 13.26
C GLN A 597 3.27 -11.28 14.74
N ILE A 598 2.82 -10.06 15.00
CA ILE A 598 2.50 -9.59 16.36
C ILE A 598 1.01 -9.30 16.43
N ASN A 599 0.28 -10.12 17.20
CA ASN A 599 -1.16 -9.94 17.37
C ASN A 599 -1.46 -9.15 18.66
N MET A 600 -1.82 -7.89 18.49
CA MET A 600 -2.26 -6.96 19.53
C MET A 600 -3.78 -6.99 19.80
N ASP A 601 -4.51 -8.00 19.31
CA ASP A 601 -5.91 -8.23 19.67
C ASP A 601 -6.04 -8.83 21.08
N PHE A 602 -5.75 -8.02 22.10
CA PHE A 602 -5.91 -8.37 23.51
C PHE A 602 -6.30 -7.15 24.35
N GLU A 603 -6.96 -7.39 25.48
CA GLU A 603 -7.40 -6.32 26.37
C GLU A 603 -6.21 -5.66 27.10
N LEU A 604 -6.15 -4.33 27.05
CA LEU A 604 -5.13 -3.53 27.74
C LEU A 604 -5.43 -3.42 29.24
N LYS A 605 -4.82 -4.28 30.06
CA LYS A 605 -5.10 -4.43 31.49
C LYS A 605 -4.16 -3.59 32.36
N ARG A 606 -2.98 -3.19 31.87
CA ARG A 606 -1.98 -2.46 32.66
C ARG A 606 -2.41 -1.03 32.96
N LYS A 607 -2.36 -0.66 34.25
CA LYS A 607 -2.71 0.67 34.77
C LYS A 607 -1.50 1.56 35.03
N ASP A 608 -0.32 0.96 35.12
CA ASP A 608 0.96 1.62 35.34
C ASP A 608 1.49 2.33 34.08
N ILE A 609 0.98 1.97 32.90
CA ILE A 609 1.34 2.62 31.63
C ILE A 609 0.58 3.95 31.48
N PRO A 610 1.27 5.07 31.26
CA PRO A 610 0.63 6.35 31.00
C PRO A 610 -0.25 6.30 29.74
N ARG A 611 -1.54 6.64 29.88
CA ARG A 611 -2.48 6.72 28.73
C ARG A 611 -2.12 7.89 27.80
N ASP A 612 -1.78 9.03 28.38
CA ASP A 612 -1.28 10.22 27.69
C ASP A 612 0.22 10.41 27.94
N LEU A 613 0.99 10.64 26.87
CA LEU A 613 2.40 11.03 26.95
C LEU A 613 2.48 12.55 26.82
N LYS A 614 2.51 13.27 27.94
CA LYS A 614 2.49 14.74 27.98
C LYS A 614 3.35 15.31 29.12
N GLY A 615 3.82 16.54 28.94
CA GLY A 615 4.69 17.22 29.91
C GLY A 615 5.94 16.40 30.21
N GLU A 616 6.33 16.34 31.49
CA GLU A 616 7.53 15.65 31.94
C GLU A 616 7.61 14.17 31.52
N ILE A 617 6.47 13.48 31.35
CA ILE A 617 6.45 12.09 30.89
C ILE A 617 6.99 12.00 29.46
N PHE A 618 6.60 12.94 28.60
CA PHE A 618 7.06 12.99 27.22
C PHE A 618 8.53 13.40 27.14
N ASP A 619 8.96 14.37 27.95
CA ASP A 619 10.36 14.80 27.99
C ASP A 619 11.28 13.67 28.47
N ASN A 620 10.87 12.94 29.51
CA ASN A 620 11.60 11.77 30.00
C ASN A 620 11.66 10.64 28.97
N LEU A 621 10.56 10.39 28.24
CA LEU A 621 10.54 9.43 27.15
C LEU A 621 11.57 9.80 26.08
N LEU A 622 11.60 11.05 25.61
CA LEU A 622 12.54 11.48 24.57
C LEU A 622 14.00 11.38 25.05
N LYS A 623 14.26 11.74 26.31
CA LYS A 623 15.59 11.64 26.92
C LYS A 623 16.05 10.19 27.03
N GLU A 624 15.23 9.32 27.62
CA GLU A 624 15.52 7.88 27.74
C GLU A 624 15.73 7.25 26.36
N ALA A 625 14.91 7.63 25.38
CA ALA A 625 15.04 7.14 24.02
C ALA A 625 16.36 7.57 23.37
N LYS A 626 16.78 8.83 23.58
CA LYS A 626 18.04 9.35 23.06
C LYS A 626 19.23 8.59 23.66
N GLU A 627 19.24 8.37 24.96
CA GLU A 627 20.28 7.59 25.64
C GLU A 627 20.36 6.14 25.09
N LEU A 628 19.21 5.51 24.82
CA LEU A 628 19.16 4.18 24.20
C LEU A 628 19.67 4.17 22.76
N ARG A 629 19.33 5.18 21.94
CA ARG A 629 19.88 5.32 20.58
C ARG A 629 21.41 5.42 20.60
N ASP A 630 21.96 6.14 21.57
CA ASP A 630 23.40 6.35 21.72
C ASP A 630 24.11 5.08 22.18
N LYS A 631 23.48 4.28 23.06
CA LYS A 631 23.95 2.93 23.42
C LYS A 631 23.86 1.96 22.24
N LEU A 632 22.80 2.00 21.44
CA LEU A 632 22.65 1.19 20.23
C LEU A 632 23.70 1.56 19.17
N MET A 633 24.10 2.84 19.10
CA MET A 633 25.23 3.26 18.27
C MET A 633 26.56 2.65 18.76
N MET A 634 26.78 2.57 20.07
CA MET A 634 27.94 1.86 20.62
C MET A 634 27.88 0.35 20.34
N PHE A 635 26.70 -0.27 20.46
CA PHE A 635 26.50 -1.68 20.16
C PHE A 635 26.86 -1.96 18.70
N ARG A 636 26.39 -1.09 17.81
CA ARG A 636 26.69 -1.14 16.39
C ARG A 636 28.18 -1.10 16.10
N ILE A 637 28.93 -0.22 16.76
CA ILE A 637 30.39 -0.11 16.57
C ILE A 637 31.11 -1.36 17.10
N LYS A 638 30.75 -1.84 18.30
CA LYS A 638 31.50 -2.89 19.00
C LYS A 638 31.17 -4.33 18.59
N TYR A 639 29.95 -4.59 18.11
CA TYR A 639 29.44 -5.96 17.97
C TYR A 639 29.19 -6.41 16.53
N PHE A 640 29.15 -5.53 15.54
CA PHE A 640 28.84 -5.95 14.17
C PHE A 640 29.84 -6.99 13.61
N LYS A 641 31.14 -6.88 13.93
CA LYS A 641 32.16 -7.87 13.55
C LYS A 641 31.88 -9.23 14.21
N LYS A 642 31.60 -9.24 15.51
CA LYS A 642 31.29 -10.46 16.27
C LYS A 642 30.02 -11.15 15.76
N ILE A 643 28.99 -10.38 15.42
CA ILE A 643 27.76 -10.91 14.79
C ILE A 643 28.12 -11.56 13.46
N ASN A 644 28.92 -10.87 12.62
CA ASN A 644 29.36 -11.40 11.33
C ASN A 644 30.23 -12.66 11.42
N GLU A 645 31.05 -12.79 12.47
CA GLU A 645 31.84 -14.00 12.73
C GLU A 645 30.94 -15.20 13.06
N LYS A 646 29.82 -14.95 13.74
CA LYS A 646 28.85 -15.98 14.16
C LYS A 646 27.62 -16.12 13.25
N ILE A 647 27.56 -15.39 12.13
CA ILE A 647 26.34 -15.29 11.31
C ILE A 647 25.92 -16.62 10.63
N ASN A 648 26.85 -17.57 10.53
CA ASN A 648 26.59 -18.92 10.01
C ASN A 648 26.38 -19.96 11.13
N GLU A 649 26.46 -19.55 12.40
CA GLU A 649 26.26 -20.43 13.54
C GLU A 649 24.76 -20.56 13.81
N THR A 650 24.13 -21.59 13.24
CA THR A 650 22.77 -21.96 13.62
C THR A 650 22.81 -22.88 14.86
N PRO A 651 22.14 -22.54 15.97
CA PRO A 651 22.06 -23.40 17.14
C PRO A 651 21.49 -24.78 16.78
N GLU A 652 22.05 -25.87 17.33
CA GLU A 652 21.63 -27.24 16.94
C GLU A 652 20.15 -27.50 17.23
N TRP A 653 19.66 -27.00 18.37
CA TRP A 653 18.24 -27.09 18.76
C TRP A 653 17.30 -26.36 17.78
N LEU A 654 17.86 -25.45 16.96
CA LEU A 654 17.11 -24.75 15.92
C LEU A 654 16.78 -25.63 14.74
N LYS A 655 17.72 -26.49 14.33
CA LYS A 655 17.57 -27.38 13.17
C LYS A 655 16.37 -28.31 13.34
N GLU A 656 16.04 -28.66 14.58
CA GLU A 656 14.83 -29.42 14.91
C GLU A 656 13.53 -28.68 14.54
N PHE A 657 13.53 -27.35 14.42
CA PHE A 657 12.38 -26.58 13.94
C PHE A 657 12.28 -26.57 12.41
N GLU A 658 13.37 -26.82 11.68
CA GLU A 658 13.37 -26.92 10.22
C GLU A 658 12.45 -28.05 9.73
N GLU A 659 12.41 -29.16 10.48
CA GLU A 659 11.55 -30.31 10.14
C GLU A 659 10.06 -29.97 10.21
N ILE A 660 9.65 -29.03 11.04
CA ILE A 660 8.23 -28.81 11.38
C ILE A 660 7.67 -27.52 10.78
N THR A 661 8.54 -26.68 10.23
CA THR A 661 8.18 -25.41 9.58
C THR A 661 8.38 -25.51 8.07
N ASP A 662 7.71 -24.63 7.31
CA ASP A 662 8.08 -24.46 5.92
C ASP A 662 9.44 -23.74 5.82
N PRO A 663 10.21 -23.94 4.72
CA PRO A 663 11.56 -23.40 4.60
C PRO A 663 11.66 -21.88 4.76
N ARG A 664 10.58 -21.15 4.42
CA ARG A 664 10.55 -19.69 4.47
C ARG A 664 10.32 -19.21 5.90
N LEU A 665 9.42 -19.84 6.63
CA LEU A 665 9.25 -19.59 8.06
C LEU A 665 10.52 -19.95 8.83
N TYR A 666 11.20 -21.05 8.49
CA TYR A 666 12.48 -21.39 9.10
C TYR A 666 13.55 -20.31 8.87
N GLU A 667 13.67 -19.79 7.63
CA GLU A 667 14.59 -18.69 7.29
C GLU A 667 14.29 -17.43 8.11
N LEU A 668 13.00 -17.08 8.24
CA LEU A 668 12.53 -15.96 9.05
C LEU A 668 12.93 -16.16 10.52
N LEU A 669 12.58 -17.31 11.10
CA LEU A 669 12.89 -17.63 12.48
C LEU A 669 14.40 -17.58 12.73
N ASN A 670 15.21 -18.22 11.87
CA ASN A 670 16.67 -18.26 11.99
C ASN A 670 17.34 -16.88 12.03
N SER A 671 16.69 -15.81 11.57
CA SER A 671 17.23 -14.46 11.71
C SER A 671 17.46 -14.04 13.16
N LEU A 672 16.66 -14.57 14.12
CA LEU A 672 16.83 -14.27 15.55
C LEU A 672 18.13 -14.85 16.13
N SER A 673 18.71 -15.85 15.46
CA SER A 673 20.00 -16.43 15.87
C SER A 673 21.14 -15.41 15.82
N ASP A 674 21.06 -14.39 14.95
CA ASP A 674 22.08 -13.36 14.78
C ASP A 674 22.36 -12.61 16.10
N ILE A 675 21.31 -12.24 16.82
CA ILE A 675 21.41 -11.58 18.13
C ILE A 675 21.52 -12.60 19.26
N LEU A 676 20.85 -13.76 19.16
CA LEU A 676 20.92 -14.80 20.17
C LEU A 676 22.35 -15.33 20.37
N ASN A 677 23.14 -15.43 19.31
CA ASN A 677 24.54 -15.86 19.39
C ASN A 677 25.44 -14.86 20.15
N ILE A 678 24.96 -13.62 20.34
CA ILE A 678 25.58 -12.58 21.16
C ILE A 678 25.01 -12.57 22.59
N ILE A 679 23.76 -13.00 22.76
CA ILE A 679 23.02 -13.02 24.03
C ILE A 679 22.45 -14.43 24.27
N PRO A 680 23.31 -15.45 24.48
CA PRO A 680 22.87 -16.85 24.58
C PRO A 680 21.97 -17.12 25.79
N GLU A 681 21.95 -16.22 26.78
CA GLU A 681 21.08 -16.28 27.95
C GLU A 681 19.59 -16.28 27.59
N MET A 682 19.22 -15.72 26.42
CA MET A 682 17.83 -15.62 25.95
C MET A 682 17.32 -16.87 25.21
N LYS A 683 18.03 -18.00 25.31
CA LYS A 683 17.71 -19.22 24.56
C LYS A 683 16.28 -19.68 24.79
N GLU A 684 15.83 -19.73 26.05
CA GLU A 684 14.52 -20.28 26.41
C GLU A 684 13.38 -19.40 25.89
N GLU A 685 13.50 -18.09 26.03
CA GLU A 685 12.50 -17.16 25.53
C GLU A 685 12.48 -17.12 23.99
N VAL A 686 13.63 -17.23 23.33
CA VAL A 686 13.68 -17.32 21.86
C VAL A 686 13.06 -18.64 21.38
N MET A 687 13.27 -19.76 22.08
CA MET A 687 12.55 -21.01 21.79
C MET A 687 11.03 -20.83 21.87
N GLN A 688 10.54 -20.12 22.89
CA GLN A 688 9.11 -19.82 23.05
C GLN A 688 8.59 -18.89 21.94
N ILE A 689 9.39 -17.90 21.52
CA ILE A 689 9.05 -17.04 20.38
C ILE A 689 8.91 -17.88 19.11
N TYR A 690 9.79 -18.85 18.88
CA TYR A 690 9.71 -19.71 17.69
C TYR A 690 8.40 -20.51 17.71
N GLU A 691 8.11 -21.18 18.82
CA GLU A 691 6.85 -21.92 18.98
C GLU A 691 5.62 -21.03 18.71
N GLU A 692 5.60 -19.82 19.26
CA GLU A 692 4.48 -18.89 19.08
C GLU A 692 4.40 -18.38 17.63
N GLN A 693 5.51 -18.05 16.99
CA GLN A 693 5.53 -17.59 15.61
C GLN A 693 5.13 -18.69 14.63
N ILE A 694 5.45 -19.96 14.90
CA ILE A 694 4.96 -21.10 14.11
C ILE A 694 3.44 -21.19 14.18
N LYS A 695 2.87 -21.09 15.39
CA LYS A 695 1.42 -21.07 15.58
C LYS A 695 0.77 -19.88 14.89
N GLN A 696 1.31 -18.67 15.08
CA GLN A 696 0.77 -17.46 14.47
C GLN A 696 0.84 -17.48 12.95
N ASN A 697 1.89 -18.08 12.36
CA ASN A 697 2.00 -18.24 10.92
C ASN A 697 0.88 -19.13 10.38
N VAL A 698 0.62 -20.28 11.00
CA VAL A 698 -0.49 -21.16 10.60
C VAL A 698 -1.84 -20.47 10.79
N LEU A 699 -2.05 -19.77 11.90
CA LEU A 699 -3.28 -19.01 12.14
C LEU A 699 -3.49 -17.90 11.09
N THR A 700 -2.42 -17.20 10.70
CA THR A 700 -2.45 -16.14 9.69
C THR A 700 -2.72 -16.71 8.30
N GLU A 701 -1.99 -17.76 7.91
CA GLU A 701 -2.17 -18.45 6.63
C GLU A 701 -3.58 -19.05 6.51
N SER A 702 -4.15 -19.58 7.60
CA SER A 702 -5.52 -20.12 7.61
C SER A 702 -6.62 -19.10 7.33
N LYS A 703 -6.34 -17.80 7.52
CA LYS A 703 -7.26 -16.69 7.21
C LYS A 703 -7.24 -16.29 5.73
N THR A 704 -6.24 -16.73 4.97
CA THR A 704 -6.15 -16.47 3.52
C THR A 704 -7.19 -17.31 2.75
N PRO A 705 -7.63 -16.90 1.55
CA PRO A 705 -8.55 -17.70 0.74
C PRO A 705 -8.04 -19.12 0.46
N GLU A 706 -6.74 -19.27 0.22
CA GLU A 706 -6.05 -20.55 0.07
C GLU A 706 -6.10 -21.38 1.36
N GLY A 707 -5.81 -20.76 2.51
CA GLY A 707 -5.80 -21.44 3.81
C GLY A 707 -7.18 -21.89 4.27
N VAL A 708 -8.23 -21.10 4.02
CA VAL A 708 -9.62 -21.50 4.34
C VAL A 708 -10.01 -22.77 3.58
N VAL A 709 -9.68 -22.84 2.28
CA VAL A 709 -9.94 -24.04 1.46
C VAL A 709 -9.09 -25.22 1.92
N ALA A 710 -7.81 -24.99 2.23
CA ALA A 710 -6.89 -26.02 2.68
C ALA A 710 -7.35 -26.61 4.02
N LYS A 711 -7.66 -25.77 5.01
CA LYS A 711 -8.14 -26.19 6.33
C LYS A 711 -9.39 -27.05 6.22
N MET A 712 -10.41 -26.57 5.51
CA MET A 712 -11.62 -27.36 5.30
C MET A 712 -11.37 -28.69 4.58
N PHE A 713 -10.46 -28.71 3.59
CA PHE A 713 -10.06 -29.97 2.94
C PHE A 713 -9.41 -30.95 3.95
N LEU A 714 -8.54 -30.45 4.83
CA LEU A 714 -7.90 -31.25 5.88
C LEU A 714 -8.91 -31.72 6.93
N ASP A 715 -9.89 -30.89 7.29
CA ASP A 715 -10.98 -31.25 8.21
C ASP A 715 -11.82 -32.41 7.65
N PHE A 716 -12.22 -32.37 6.37
CA PHE A 716 -12.89 -33.49 5.73
C PHE A 716 -12.04 -34.77 5.74
N VAL A 717 -10.74 -34.65 5.43
CA VAL A 717 -9.82 -35.78 5.46
C VAL A 717 -9.71 -36.35 6.88
N ARG A 718 -9.63 -35.49 7.89
CA ARG A 718 -9.64 -35.85 9.32
C ARG A 718 -10.89 -36.59 9.73
N ASP A 719 -12.05 -36.11 9.35
CA ASP A 719 -13.33 -36.76 9.66
C ASP A 719 -13.44 -38.15 9.03
N ASP A 720 -12.97 -38.32 7.80
CA ASP A 720 -12.93 -39.62 7.10
C ASP A 720 -11.97 -40.62 7.75
N ILE A 721 -10.83 -40.12 8.23
CA ILE A 721 -9.82 -40.89 8.96
C ILE A 721 -10.34 -41.29 10.35
N GLU A 722 -11.04 -40.40 11.04
CA GLU A 722 -11.63 -40.66 12.36
C GLU A 722 -12.84 -41.59 12.30
N GLY A 723 -13.36 -41.84 11.09
CA GLY A 723 -14.54 -42.66 10.83
C GLY A 723 -15.84 -41.97 11.25
N LYS A 724 -15.88 -40.64 11.22
CA LYS A 724 -17.11 -39.89 11.51
C LYS A 724 -18.15 -40.19 10.43
N GLU A 725 -19.36 -40.53 10.88
CA GLU A 725 -20.49 -40.67 9.96
C GLU A 725 -20.95 -39.27 9.53
N PHE A 726 -20.82 -38.97 8.24
CA PHE A 726 -21.36 -37.74 7.67
C PHE A 726 -22.88 -37.86 7.56
N ASP A 727 -23.62 -36.89 8.09
CA ASP A 727 -25.08 -36.85 7.93
C ASP A 727 -25.42 -36.64 6.45
N SER A 728 -25.91 -37.70 5.81
CA SER A 728 -26.34 -37.68 4.41
C SER A 728 -27.48 -36.69 4.10
N SER A 729 -28.12 -36.12 5.13
CA SER A 729 -29.16 -35.09 4.98
C SER A 729 -28.60 -33.66 4.87
N GLU A 730 -27.39 -33.40 5.37
CA GLU A 730 -26.74 -32.08 5.28
C GLU A 730 -26.05 -31.86 3.92
N TYR A 731 -25.62 -32.95 3.27
CA TYR A 731 -24.95 -32.89 1.98
C TYR A 731 -25.70 -33.70 0.91
N GLU A 732 -26.02 -33.07 -0.23
CA GLU A 732 -26.65 -33.75 -1.38
C GLU A 732 -25.81 -34.90 -1.99
N THR A 733 -24.55 -35.05 -1.58
CA THR A 733 -23.61 -36.09 -1.99
C THR A 733 -22.73 -36.48 -0.81
N GLU A 734 -22.34 -37.77 -0.70
CA GLU A 734 -21.28 -38.23 0.22
C GLU A 734 -20.05 -37.31 0.17
N PRO A 735 -19.62 -36.71 1.31
CA PRO A 735 -18.52 -35.76 1.35
C PRO A 735 -17.18 -36.33 0.90
N ILE A 736 -16.88 -37.60 1.22
CA ILE A 736 -15.70 -38.30 0.74
C ILE A 736 -16.12 -39.64 0.13
N LYS A 737 -15.49 -39.99 -1.01
CA LYS A 737 -15.81 -41.23 -1.72
C LYS A 737 -14.61 -41.82 -2.45
N ASN A 738 -14.58 -43.15 -2.54
CA ASN A 738 -13.75 -43.87 -3.50
C ASN A 738 -14.36 -43.79 -4.91
N TYR A 739 -13.55 -43.48 -5.92
CA TYR A 739 -13.98 -43.37 -7.31
C TYR A 739 -12.90 -43.89 -8.27
N LYS A 740 -13.29 -44.12 -9.53
CA LYS A 740 -12.35 -44.46 -10.61
C LYS A 740 -12.21 -43.31 -11.59
N PHE A 741 -10.98 -42.95 -11.93
CA PHE A 741 -10.65 -41.96 -12.96
C PHE A 741 -9.55 -42.53 -13.86
N ASN A 742 -9.74 -42.50 -15.18
CA ASN A 742 -8.83 -43.10 -16.16
C ASN A 742 -8.41 -44.56 -15.83
N GLY A 743 -9.34 -45.36 -15.30
CA GLY A 743 -9.10 -46.77 -14.94
C GLY A 743 -8.37 -46.99 -13.60
N LYS A 744 -7.88 -45.94 -12.94
CA LYS A 744 -7.24 -46.00 -11.61
C LYS A 744 -8.23 -45.62 -10.52
N GLY A 745 -8.13 -46.28 -9.35
CA GLY A 745 -8.91 -45.95 -8.16
C GLY A 745 -8.29 -44.81 -7.37
N TYR A 746 -9.13 -43.92 -6.85
CA TYR A 746 -8.74 -42.77 -6.03
C TYR A 746 -9.77 -42.55 -4.91
N ARG A 747 -9.35 -41.85 -3.86
CA ARG A 747 -10.24 -41.29 -2.83
C ARG A 747 -10.21 -39.77 -2.92
N GLY A 748 -11.32 -39.11 -2.63
CA GLY A 748 -11.37 -37.65 -2.72
C GLY A 748 -12.60 -37.03 -2.06
N VAL A 749 -12.46 -35.74 -1.76
CA VAL A 749 -13.50 -34.89 -1.17
C VAL A 749 -14.38 -34.33 -2.28
N SER A 750 -15.70 -34.46 -2.15
CA SER A 750 -16.68 -33.90 -3.08
C SER A 750 -16.57 -32.38 -3.09
N LEU A 751 -16.34 -31.78 -4.26
CA LEU A 751 -16.36 -30.32 -4.39
C LEU A 751 -17.73 -29.76 -3.97
N LYS A 752 -18.81 -30.53 -4.11
CA LYS A 752 -20.15 -30.09 -3.70
C LYS A 752 -20.28 -29.98 -2.19
N ALA A 753 -19.67 -30.89 -1.42
CA ALA A 753 -19.62 -30.79 0.03
C ALA A 753 -18.79 -29.57 0.46
N MET A 754 -17.62 -29.38 -0.15
CA MET A 754 -16.77 -28.20 0.06
C MET A 754 -17.50 -26.87 -0.26
N TYR A 755 -18.32 -26.82 -1.31
CA TYR A 755 -19.13 -25.64 -1.62
C TYR A 755 -20.22 -25.36 -0.58
N SER A 756 -20.80 -26.41 0.00
CA SER A 756 -21.90 -26.26 0.97
C SER A 756 -21.39 -25.64 2.27
N GLU A 757 -20.16 -25.95 2.67
CA GLU A 757 -19.46 -25.37 3.82
C GLU A 757 -18.93 -23.95 3.56
N LEU A 758 -18.28 -23.68 2.42
CA LEU A 758 -17.66 -22.36 2.13
C LEU A 758 -18.64 -21.27 1.66
N GLY A 759 -19.84 -21.67 1.21
CA GLY A 759 -20.80 -20.80 0.57
C GLY A 759 -20.53 -20.49 -0.92
N GLU A 760 -21.54 -19.92 -1.59
CA GLU A 760 -21.56 -19.72 -3.06
C GLU A 760 -20.41 -18.82 -3.57
N ASN A 761 -19.82 -17.96 -2.73
CA ASN A 761 -18.72 -17.06 -3.10
C ASN A 761 -17.43 -17.78 -3.52
N TYR A 762 -17.20 -19.01 -3.03
CA TYR A 762 -16.02 -19.81 -3.40
C TYR A 762 -16.24 -20.68 -4.64
N LYS A 763 -17.48 -20.75 -5.16
CA LYS A 763 -17.87 -21.70 -6.22
C LYS A 763 -17.09 -21.55 -7.51
N THR A 764 -16.76 -20.33 -7.88
CA THR A 764 -16.03 -19.99 -9.10
C THR A 764 -14.51 -20.07 -8.93
N LYS A 765 -14.01 -20.03 -7.69
CA LYS A 765 -12.57 -19.96 -7.37
C LYS A 765 -11.99 -21.25 -6.79
N LEU A 766 -12.81 -22.16 -6.24
CA LEU A 766 -12.36 -23.36 -5.52
C LEU A 766 -11.41 -24.24 -6.35
N GLY A 767 -11.75 -24.52 -7.61
CA GLY A 767 -10.89 -25.33 -8.48
C GLY A 767 -9.51 -24.69 -8.72
N MET A 768 -9.46 -23.36 -8.86
CA MET A 768 -8.20 -22.63 -9.01
C MET A 768 -7.38 -22.68 -7.71
N ILE A 769 -8.02 -22.52 -6.55
CA ILE A 769 -7.36 -22.58 -5.24
C ILE A 769 -6.82 -23.99 -4.97
N LEU A 770 -7.62 -25.04 -5.19
CA LEU A 770 -7.18 -26.43 -5.07
C LEU A 770 -5.97 -26.72 -5.96
N SER A 771 -6.00 -26.24 -7.21
CA SER A 771 -4.84 -26.37 -8.11
C SER A 771 -3.60 -25.66 -7.58
N ARG A 772 -3.72 -24.46 -6.99
CA ARG A 772 -2.60 -23.73 -6.37
C ARG A 772 -2.05 -24.45 -5.14
N LEU A 773 -2.92 -25.11 -4.37
CA LEU A 773 -2.55 -25.97 -3.25
C LEU A 773 -1.87 -27.28 -3.72
N GLY A 774 -1.86 -27.56 -5.03
CA GLY A 774 -1.33 -28.80 -5.60
C GLY A 774 -2.26 -30.00 -5.42
N ILE A 775 -3.57 -29.75 -5.28
CA ILE A 775 -4.62 -30.76 -5.17
C ILE A 775 -5.31 -30.92 -6.52
N GLU A 776 -5.22 -32.11 -7.10
CA GLU A 776 -5.85 -32.43 -8.40
C GLU A 776 -7.37 -32.59 -8.25
N THR A 777 -8.12 -32.05 -9.21
CA THR A 777 -9.58 -32.25 -9.27
C THR A 777 -9.97 -33.23 -10.37
N HIS A 778 -10.72 -34.28 -10.03
CA HIS A 778 -11.21 -35.28 -10.97
C HIS A 778 -12.71 -35.16 -11.18
N ARG A 779 -13.15 -35.16 -12.44
CA ARG A 779 -14.58 -35.17 -12.79
C ARG A 779 -14.99 -36.57 -13.25
N VAL A 780 -15.88 -37.20 -12.48
CA VAL A 780 -16.29 -38.60 -12.66
C VAL A 780 -17.81 -38.73 -12.80
N ARG A 781 -18.25 -39.78 -13.51
CA ARG A 781 -19.66 -40.16 -13.59
C ARG A 781 -19.94 -41.24 -12.57
N ILE A 782 -20.82 -40.96 -11.62
CA ILE A 782 -21.23 -41.89 -10.56
C ILE A 782 -22.70 -42.24 -10.78
N THR A 783 -22.99 -43.54 -10.81
CA THR A 783 -24.35 -44.07 -10.94
C THR A 783 -24.89 -44.41 -9.56
N TYR A 784 -26.02 -43.80 -9.20
CA TYR A 784 -26.75 -44.04 -7.97
C TYR A 784 -27.95 -44.91 -8.25
N GLU A 785 -28.21 -45.92 -7.41
CA GLU A 785 -29.49 -46.64 -7.39
C GLU A 785 -30.43 -45.94 -6.41
N TYR A 786 -31.67 -45.67 -6.84
CA TYR A 786 -32.73 -45.16 -5.98
C TYR A 786 -34.04 -45.92 -6.24
N ASN A 787 -34.89 -45.99 -5.23
CA ASN A 787 -36.20 -46.63 -5.35
C ASN A 787 -37.25 -45.59 -5.73
N ASP A 788 -37.82 -45.73 -6.92
CA ASP A 788 -38.97 -44.96 -7.39
C ASP A 788 -40.25 -45.59 -6.84
N ALA A 789 -41.09 -44.79 -6.17
CA ALA A 789 -42.32 -45.24 -5.52
C ALA A 789 -43.35 -45.86 -6.49
N LYS A 790 -43.20 -45.66 -7.81
CA LYS A 790 -44.11 -46.20 -8.83
C LYS A 790 -43.49 -47.30 -9.70
N GLU A 791 -42.17 -47.33 -9.87
CA GLU A 791 -41.52 -48.18 -10.89
C GLU A 791 -40.33 -49.03 -10.38
N GLY A 792 -40.05 -49.04 -9.08
CA GLY A 792 -38.99 -49.88 -8.48
C GLY A 792 -37.58 -49.27 -8.56
N LYS A 793 -36.52 -50.12 -8.51
CA LYS A 793 -35.12 -49.67 -8.54
C LYS A 793 -34.76 -49.00 -9.87
N LYS A 794 -34.45 -47.71 -9.85
CA LYS A 794 -33.91 -46.94 -10.98
C LYS A 794 -32.47 -46.53 -10.73
N THR A 795 -31.72 -46.32 -11.81
CA THR A 795 -30.35 -45.80 -11.77
C THR A 795 -30.30 -44.38 -12.32
N ILE A 796 -29.60 -43.48 -11.63
CA ILE A 796 -29.30 -42.12 -12.10
C ILE A 796 -27.79 -41.90 -12.13
N THR A 797 -27.25 -41.56 -13.29
CA THR A 797 -25.84 -41.21 -13.43
C THR A 797 -25.66 -39.70 -13.28
N LYS A 798 -24.96 -39.27 -12.22
CA LYS A 798 -24.59 -37.87 -12.00
C LYS A 798 -23.11 -37.65 -12.32
N ARG A 799 -22.77 -36.49 -12.89
CA ARG A 799 -21.38 -36.04 -13.04
C ARG A 799 -20.97 -35.27 -11.80
N LEU A 800 -19.99 -35.77 -11.06
CA LEU A 800 -19.48 -35.16 -9.84
C LEU A 800 -17.99 -34.85 -9.97
N SER A 801 -17.54 -33.87 -9.20
CA SER A 801 -16.14 -33.45 -9.15
C SER A 801 -15.60 -33.69 -7.75
N PHE A 802 -14.41 -34.30 -7.66
CA PHE A 802 -13.74 -34.60 -6.41
C PHE A 802 -12.35 -33.97 -6.39
N ALA A 803 -11.96 -33.41 -5.24
CA ALA A 803 -10.59 -33.06 -4.91
C ALA A 803 -9.89 -34.35 -4.46
N ARG A 804 -8.92 -34.82 -5.23
CA ARG A 804 -8.17 -36.04 -4.93
C ARG A 804 -7.38 -35.86 -3.63
N ILE A 805 -7.47 -36.84 -2.72
CA ILE A 805 -6.54 -36.90 -1.58
C ILE A 805 -5.13 -37.14 -2.14
N PRO A 806 -4.19 -36.22 -1.94
CA PRO A 806 -2.84 -36.32 -2.48
C PRO A 806 -2.01 -37.37 -1.72
N GLU A 807 -0.80 -37.63 -2.21
CA GLU A 807 0.14 -38.54 -1.54
C GLU A 807 0.57 -37.99 -0.15
N PRO A 808 1.00 -38.85 0.80
CA PRO A 808 1.30 -38.47 2.18
C PRO A 808 2.24 -37.26 2.34
N GLU A 809 3.30 -37.19 1.55
CA GLU A 809 4.26 -36.07 1.59
C GLU A 809 3.57 -34.73 1.35
N LYS A 810 2.66 -34.68 0.37
CA LYS A 810 1.95 -33.45 0.02
C LYS A 810 0.90 -33.10 1.06
N LEU A 811 0.25 -34.09 1.66
CA LEU A 811 -0.70 -33.84 2.73
C LEU A 811 -0.01 -33.34 4.00
N LEU A 812 1.15 -33.89 4.35
CA LEU A 812 1.98 -33.43 5.47
C LEU A 812 2.41 -31.96 5.29
N GLN A 813 2.75 -31.55 4.07
CA GLN A 813 3.02 -30.14 3.76
C GLN A 813 1.80 -29.23 4.02
N LEU A 814 0.58 -29.72 3.77
CA LEU A 814 -0.64 -28.97 4.04
C LEU A 814 -0.92 -28.89 5.55
N PHE A 815 -0.68 -29.97 6.31
CA PHE A 815 -0.77 -29.96 7.78
C PHE A 815 0.20 -28.96 8.41
N LYS A 816 1.48 -29.02 8.03
CA LYS A 816 2.52 -28.10 8.53
C LYS A 816 2.16 -26.62 8.30
N ARG A 817 1.40 -26.31 7.24
CA ARG A 817 1.08 -24.93 6.84
C ARG A 817 -0.27 -24.41 7.31
N TYR A 818 -1.30 -25.26 7.40
CA TYR A 818 -2.68 -24.82 7.58
C TYR A 818 -3.40 -25.44 8.78
N ASP A 819 -2.74 -26.34 9.52
CA ASP A 819 -3.34 -27.08 10.62
C ASP A 819 -2.69 -26.76 11.98
N ILE A 820 -3.42 -26.02 12.80
CA ILE A 820 -2.93 -25.57 14.11
C ILE A 820 -2.83 -26.73 15.12
N ASP A 821 -3.72 -27.72 15.02
CA ASP A 821 -3.75 -28.86 15.95
C ASP A 821 -2.53 -29.74 15.71
N TYR A 822 -2.18 -29.97 14.44
CA TYR A 822 -0.94 -30.64 14.05
C TYR A 822 0.30 -29.94 14.63
N ILE A 823 0.40 -28.61 14.47
CA ILE A 823 1.54 -27.84 14.99
C ILE A 823 1.63 -27.89 16.51
N ASN A 824 0.51 -27.69 17.22
CA ASN A 824 0.47 -27.77 18.68
C ASN A 824 1.00 -29.12 19.16
N MET A 825 0.55 -30.20 18.51
CA MET A 825 0.95 -31.56 18.85
C MET A 825 2.44 -31.80 18.64
N ILE A 826 3.01 -31.30 17.53
CA ILE A 826 4.45 -31.44 17.26
C ILE A 826 5.29 -30.68 18.29
N ILE A 827 4.85 -29.48 18.69
CA ILE A 827 5.50 -28.70 19.73
C ILE A 827 5.46 -29.45 21.07
N ILE A 828 4.34 -30.08 21.42
CA ILE A 828 4.21 -30.87 22.66
C ILE A 828 5.15 -32.08 22.64
N LEU A 829 5.16 -32.84 21.55
CA LEU A 829 6.05 -33.99 21.38
C LEU A 829 7.53 -33.60 21.50
N LYS A 830 7.90 -32.45 20.95
CA LYS A 830 9.26 -31.90 21.09
C LYS A 830 9.60 -31.57 22.55
N LYS A 831 8.67 -30.99 23.32
CA LYS A 831 8.90 -30.66 24.75
C LYS A 831 9.21 -31.89 25.59
N ILE A 832 8.66 -33.05 25.25
CA ILE A 832 8.97 -34.31 25.94
C ILE A 832 10.19 -35.05 25.36
N GLY A 833 10.95 -34.40 24.47
CA GLY A 833 12.25 -34.88 23.98
C GLY A 833 12.17 -35.88 22.83
N ILE A 834 11.07 -35.87 22.07
CA ILE A 834 10.88 -36.73 20.89
C ILE A 834 11.20 -35.90 19.65
N SER A 835 11.93 -36.48 18.69
CA SER A 835 12.33 -35.84 17.43
C SER A 835 12.19 -36.83 16.27
N GLY A 836 12.30 -36.36 15.01
CA GLY A 836 12.25 -37.23 13.83
C GLY A 836 10.84 -37.59 13.35
N PHE A 837 9.85 -36.70 13.49
CA PHE A 837 8.45 -36.99 13.18
C PHE A 837 8.15 -37.31 11.71
N ASP A 838 9.07 -36.98 10.82
CA ASP A 838 8.99 -37.28 9.40
C ASP A 838 9.37 -38.76 9.08
N LYS A 839 9.94 -39.49 10.04
CA LYS A 839 10.44 -40.86 9.90
C LYS A 839 10.26 -41.64 11.20
N GLU A 840 9.29 -42.56 11.24
CA GLU A 840 9.13 -43.61 12.27
C GLU A 840 9.40 -43.17 13.72
N ILE A 841 8.34 -42.80 14.45
CA ILE A 841 8.41 -42.51 15.89
C ILE A 841 8.96 -43.76 16.64
N ASP A 842 10.08 -43.63 17.36
CA ASP A 842 10.63 -44.68 18.25
C ASP A 842 9.91 -44.65 19.60
N ILE A 843 9.12 -45.70 19.83
CA ILE A 843 8.14 -45.76 20.89
C ILE A 843 8.74 -46.21 22.20
N ASP A 844 9.79 -47.03 22.15
CA ASP A 844 10.52 -47.39 23.35
C ASP A 844 11.30 -46.18 23.89
N GLN A 845 11.76 -45.28 23.01
CA GLN A 845 12.33 -43.99 23.39
C GLN A 845 11.29 -43.06 24.04
N VAL A 846 10.08 -42.93 23.46
CA VAL A 846 8.98 -42.14 24.05
C VAL A 846 8.62 -42.66 25.44
N LYS A 847 8.45 -43.98 25.59
CA LYS A 847 8.10 -44.61 26.86
C LYS A 847 9.18 -44.42 27.91
N LYS A 848 10.44 -44.63 27.55
CA LYS A 848 11.59 -44.43 28.43
C LYS A 848 11.68 -42.97 28.90
N ARG A 849 11.46 -41.99 28.02
CA ARG A 849 11.38 -40.56 28.38
C ARG A 849 10.22 -40.29 29.34
N LEU A 850 9.01 -40.75 29.03
CA LEU A 850 7.84 -40.65 29.93
C LEU A 850 8.05 -41.37 31.28
N ASP A 851 8.97 -42.32 31.36
CA ASP A 851 9.40 -42.99 32.60
C ASP A 851 10.49 -42.23 33.36
N GLU A 852 11.36 -41.51 32.66
CA GLU A 852 12.45 -40.68 33.21
C GLU A 852 11.94 -39.32 33.74
N LEU A 853 10.82 -38.79 33.22
CA LEU A 853 10.19 -37.51 33.63
C LEU A 853 9.45 -37.63 34.99
N ALA A 854 10.11 -38.17 36.01
CA ALA A 854 9.55 -38.54 37.31
C ALA A 854 9.06 -37.36 38.19
N GLU A 855 9.07 -36.12 37.69
CA GLU A 855 8.59 -34.94 38.42
C GLU A 855 7.17 -34.54 37.99
N LEU A 856 6.34 -34.19 38.99
CA LEU A 856 4.91 -33.94 38.87
C LEU A 856 4.52 -32.86 37.84
N ASP A 857 5.41 -31.92 37.53
CA ASP A 857 5.14 -30.81 36.60
C ASP A 857 5.18 -31.24 35.13
N GLU A 858 6.00 -32.22 34.76
CA GLU A 858 6.11 -32.70 33.38
C GLU A 858 5.00 -33.71 33.02
N LEU A 859 4.54 -34.50 34.00
CA LEU A 859 3.35 -35.36 33.89
C LEU A 859 2.05 -34.55 33.72
N ASN A 860 1.94 -33.37 34.34
CA ASN A 860 0.83 -32.45 34.16
C ASN A 860 0.74 -31.87 32.73
N ILE A 861 1.88 -31.71 32.05
CA ILE A 861 1.93 -31.30 30.63
C ILE A 861 1.33 -32.42 29.77
N VAL A 862 1.73 -33.68 29.98
CA VAL A 862 1.20 -34.83 29.22
C VAL A 862 -0.31 -34.99 29.43
N TYR A 863 -0.80 -34.82 30.67
CA TYR A 863 -2.22 -34.92 31.00
C TYR A 863 -3.07 -33.79 30.39
N ARG A 864 -2.52 -32.56 30.32
CA ARG A 864 -3.18 -31.41 29.67
C ARG A 864 -3.44 -31.64 28.18
N TYR A 865 -2.65 -32.51 27.54
CA TYR A 865 -2.70 -32.79 26.11
C TYR A 865 -3.11 -34.25 25.78
N GLU A 866 -3.56 -35.03 26.76
CA GLU A 866 -3.92 -36.45 26.59
C GLU A 866 -5.03 -36.66 25.54
N ASP A 867 -6.04 -35.79 25.57
CA ASP A 867 -7.17 -35.82 24.64
C ASP A 867 -6.77 -35.35 23.22
N GLU A 868 -5.79 -34.44 23.11
CA GLU A 868 -5.23 -33.99 21.82
C GLU A 868 -4.32 -35.06 21.22
N PHE A 869 -3.52 -35.73 22.04
CA PHE A 869 -2.60 -36.78 21.63
C PHE A 869 -3.36 -38.04 21.16
N GLY A 870 -4.43 -38.44 21.87
CA GLY A 870 -5.27 -39.57 21.49
C GLY A 870 -6.01 -39.37 20.15
N LYS A 871 -6.57 -38.17 19.92
CA LYS A 871 -7.19 -37.79 18.63
C LYS A 871 -6.17 -37.80 17.49
N PHE A 872 -4.97 -37.29 17.75
CA PHE A 872 -3.90 -37.24 16.77
C PHE A 872 -3.31 -38.61 16.39
N LEU A 873 -3.12 -39.50 17.37
CA LEU A 873 -2.61 -40.85 17.08
C LEU A 873 -3.59 -41.65 16.21
N LYS A 874 -4.91 -41.50 16.47
CA LYS A 874 -5.97 -42.04 15.61
C LYS A 874 -5.93 -41.44 14.20
N TYR A 875 -5.58 -40.16 14.10
CA TYR A 875 -5.44 -39.44 12.84
C TYR A 875 -4.30 -39.99 11.96
N PHE A 876 -3.10 -40.24 12.51
CA PHE A 876 -1.96 -40.77 11.74
C PHE A 876 -1.98 -42.30 11.54
N SER A 877 -2.46 -43.08 12.52
CA SER A 877 -2.57 -44.54 12.37
C SER A 877 -3.47 -44.90 11.20
N ASN A 878 -4.58 -44.18 11.04
CA ASN A 878 -5.54 -44.40 9.96
C ASN A 878 -5.07 -43.78 8.63
N PHE A 879 -4.16 -42.81 8.65
CA PHE A 879 -3.56 -42.24 7.45
C PHE A 879 -2.72 -43.26 6.66
N THR A 880 -1.98 -44.11 7.36
CA THR A 880 -1.21 -45.22 6.77
C THR A 880 -2.08 -46.35 6.21
N SER A 881 -3.37 -46.36 6.55
CA SER A 881 -4.36 -47.35 6.11
C SER A 881 -5.22 -46.89 4.92
N LEU A 882 -5.02 -45.66 4.40
CA LEU A 882 -5.76 -45.14 3.26
C LEU A 882 -5.47 -45.96 1.98
N PRO A 883 -6.51 -46.37 1.22
CA PRO A 883 -6.34 -47.13 -0.02
C PRO A 883 -5.93 -46.19 -1.16
N CYS A 884 -4.67 -45.76 -1.17
CA CYS A 884 -3.98 -45.39 -2.41
C CYS A 884 -3.29 -46.65 -2.94
N ASN A 885 -3.21 -46.80 -4.26
CA ASN A 885 -2.72 -48.00 -4.95
C ASN A 885 -1.20 -48.20 -4.79
N ILE A 886 -0.73 -48.39 -3.56
CA ILE A 886 0.63 -48.74 -3.18
C ILE A 886 0.51 -50.07 -2.43
N ASN A 887 1.29 -51.08 -2.81
CA ASN A 887 1.30 -52.43 -2.23
C ASN A 887 1.17 -52.36 -0.69
N SER A 888 -0.01 -52.72 -0.18
CA SER A 888 -0.33 -52.73 1.26
C SER A 888 0.58 -53.64 2.07
N SER A 889 1.27 -54.58 1.42
CA SER A 889 2.23 -55.50 2.04
C SER A 889 3.58 -54.88 2.43
N SER A 890 3.93 -53.67 1.96
CA SER A 890 5.19 -52.99 2.36
C SER A 890 4.99 -51.87 3.40
N ILE A 891 3.75 -51.45 3.67
CA ILE A 891 3.39 -50.45 4.69
C ILE A 891 2.88 -51.13 5.97
N LEU A 892 2.12 -52.22 5.87
CA LEU A 892 1.70 -53.03 7.02
C LEU A 892 2.86 -53.75 7.72
N SER A 893 4.04 -53.77 7.11
CA SER A 893 5.29 -54.21 7.71
C SER A 893 6.08 -53.07 8.37
N SER A 894 5.59 -51.83 8.35
CA SER A 894 6.29 -50.70 8.95
C SER A 894 6.18 -50.76 10.49
N PRO A 895 7.31 -50.84 11.19
CA PRO A 895 7.38 -50.85 12.65
C PRO A 895 6.60 -49.71 13.35
N SER A 896 6.39 -48.56 12.72
CA SER A 896 5.78 -47.37 13.36
C SER A 896 4.34 -47.57 13.86
N ILE A 897 3.48 -48.23 13.08
CA ILE A 897 2.03 -48.30 13.39
C ILE A 897 1.78 -49.23 14.59
N LYS A 898 2.45 -50.39 14.59
CA LYS A 898 2.34 -51.39 15.67
C LYS A 898 2.92 -50.85 16.97
N SER A 899 3.94 -50.02 16.85
CA SER A 899 4.57 -49.36 17.98
C SER A 899 3.58 -48.36 18.63
N ILE A 900 2.75 -47.64 17.86
CA ILE A 900 1.84 -46.58 18.36
C ILE A 900 0.73 -47.14 19.26
N GLU A 901 0.13 -48.28 18.88
CA GLU A 901 -0.86 -48.97 19.72
C GLU A 901 -0.26 -49.46 21.04
N ILE A 902 1.00 -49.90 21.00
CA ILE A 902 1.76 -50.36 22.17
C ILE A 902 2.10 -49.19 23.11
N LEU A 903 2.20 -47.95 22.61
CA LEU A 903 2.36 -46.73 23.40
C LEU A 903 1.08 -46.39 24.18
N LEU A 904 -0.08 -46.41 23.52
CA LEU A 904 -1.38 -46.15 24.14
C LEU A 904 -1.72 -47.14 25.25
N ASP A 905 -1.44 -48.44 25.04
CA ASP A 905 -1.65 -49.46 26.08
C ASP A 905 -0.69 -49.28 27.27
N TYR A 906 0.51 -48.75 27.04
CA TYR A 906 1.50 -48.45 28.09
C TYR A 906 1.09 -47.26 28.96
N THR A 907 0.73 -46.13 28.35
CA THR A 907 0.31 -44.91 29.06
C THR A 907 -0.94 -45.20 29.92
N ASN A 908 -1.92 -45.91 29.35
CA ASN A 908 -3.13 -46.34 30.06
C ASN A 908 -2.83 -47.28 31.25
N LYS A 909 -1.86 -48.19 31.11
CA LYS A 909 -1.44 -49.08 32.22
C LYS A 909 -0.71 -48.32 33.32
N LYS A 910 0.12 -47.33 32.96
CA LYS A 910 0.88 -46.52 33.92
C LYS A 910 -0.04 -45.59 34.73
N ILE A 911 -1.05 -44.98 34.09
CA ILE A 911 -2.10 -44.17 34.74
C ILE A 911 -2.88 -45.00 35.77
N LYS A 912 -3.32 -46.20 35.40
CA LYS A 912 -4.01 -47.13 36.33
C LYS A 912 -3.12 -47.59 37.49
N SER A 913 -1.80 -47.55 37.33
CA SER A 913 -0.84 -47.86 38.39
C SER A 913 -0.56 -46.66 39.31
N SER A 914 -0.65 -45.42 38.81
CA SER A 914 -0.47 -44.18 39.60
C SER A 914 -1.74 -43.72 40.33
N GLU A 915 -2.93 -44.08 39.84
CA GLU A 915 -4.21 -43.86 40.55
C GLU A 915 -4.34 -44.68 41.85
N ASN A 916 -3.47 -45.69 42.04
CA ASN A 916 -3.43 -46.52 43.26
C ASN A 916 -2.43 -46.02 44.33
N THR A 917 -1.83 -44.83 44.17
CA THR A 917 -0.98 -44.21 45.19
C THR A 917 -1.66 -43.01 45.85
N GLU A 918 -1.64 -43.03 47.19
CA GLU A 918 -2.54 -42.37 48.14
C GLU A 918 -2.34 -40.84 48.29
N SER A 919 -2.17 -40.09 47.19
CA SER A 919 -1.83 -38.66 47.22
C SER A 919 -2.82 -37.70 46.54
N ASN A 920 -4.05 -38.11 46.23
CA ASN A 920 -5.08 -37.22 45.66
C ASN A 920 -6.34 -37.11 46.55
N LYS A 921 -6.18 -36.52 47.74
CA LYS A 921 -7.31 -36.15 48.63
C LYS A 921 -7.38 -34.66 48.97
N LYS A 922 -6.78 -33.78 48.15
CA LYS A 922 -6.75 -32.32 48.41
C LYS A 922 -7.21 -31.42 47.25
N LEU A 923 -7.89 -31.97 46.24
CA LEU A 923 -8.35 -31.18 45.07
C LEU A 923 -9.87 -30.97 44.96
N ASP A 924 -10.69 -31.55 45.84
CA ASP A 924 -12.16 -31.46 45.74
C ASP A 924 -12.83 -30.40 46.66
N ASP A 925 -12.09 -29.69 47.51
CA ASP A 925 -12.67 -28.71 48.47
C ASP A 925 -12.57 -27.23 48.03
N TYR A 926 -12.01 -26.93 46.84
CA TYR A 926 -11.85 -25.54 46.38
C TYR A 926 -12.95 -24.98 45.48
N ASP A 927 -13.96 -25.79 45.10
CA ASP A 927 -14.99 -25.38 44.13
C ASP A 927 -16.39 -25.14 44.75
N LYS A 928 -16.48 -25.02 46.08
CA LYS A 928 -17.74 -24.69 46.78
C LYS A 928 -17.53 -23.67 47.88
N GLY A 929 -17.47 -22.38 47.53
CA GLY A 929 -17.61 -21.34 48.54
C GLY A 929 -17.20 -19.92 48.13
N ALA A 930 -17.87 -19.31 47.16
CA ALA A 930 -17.85 -17.85 47.02
C ALA A 930 -19.28 -17.30 47.08
N ASN A 931 -19.73 -16.90 48.27
CA ASN A 931 -20.57 -15.71 48.39
C ASN A 931 -20.63 -15.14 49.81
N GLN A 932 -20.67 -13.80 49.81
CA GLN A 932 -20.94 -12.85 50.91
C GLN A 932 -19.80 -12.46 51.86
N GLY A 933 -19.55 -11.14 51.94
CA GLY A 933 -19.05 -10.51 53.17
C GLY A 933 -18.03 -9.38 53.03
N SER A 934 -18.53 -8.19 52.67
CA SER A 934 -18.16 -6.85 53.17
C SER A 934 -17.00 -6.63 54.19
N LEU A 935 -16.37 -5.44 54.05
CA LEU A 935 -15.81 -4.51 55.08
C LEU A 935 -14.28 -4.40 55.28
N ASP A 936 -13.80 -3.20 54.96
CA ASP A 936 -12.99 -2.25 55.75
C ASP A 936 -11.56 -2.50 56.27
N GLN A 937 -10.67 -1.59 55.82
CA GLN A 937 -9.71 -0.74 56.55
C GLN A 937 -8.42 -1.27 57.22
N LYS A 938 -7.37 -0.44 57.01
CA LYS A 938 -6.08 -0.26 57.74
C LYS A 938 -5.04 -1.38 57.56
N GLY A 939 -3.74 -1.14 57.43
CA GLY A 939 -2.90 0.04 57.49
C GLY A 939 -1.45 -0.42 57.72
N GLN A 940 -0.49 0.29 57.12
CA GLN A 940 0.92 0.51 57.52
C GLN A 940 1.93 -0.66 57.64
N ASP A 941 3.04 -0.43 56.91
CA ASP A 941 4.47 -0.58 57.25
C ASP A 941 5.02 -1.96 57.64
N ASP A 942 5.86 -2.57 56.78
CA ASP A 942 7.32 -2.44 56.90
C ASP A 942 8.09 -3.22 55.80
N GLU A 943 9.24 -2.66 55.45
CA GLU A 943 10.17 -3.09 54.42
C GLU A 943 10.95 -4.39 54.74
N LYS A 944 11.43 -5.01 53.65
CA LYS A 944 12.70 -5.75 53.44
C LYS A 944 12.70 -7.30 53.37
N ILE A 945 12.97 -7.71 52.12
CA ILE A 945 13.98 -8.70 51.67
C ILE A 945 13.45 -10.08 51.24
N GLN A 946 13.47 -10.24 49.90
CA GLN A 946 13.88 -11.39 49.09
C GLN A 946 13.40 -12.79 49.51
N SER A 947 12.51 -13.37 48.70
CA SER A 947 12.85 -14.56 47.90
C SER A 947 11.68 -15.01 47.01
N ASN A 948 12.05 -15.39 45.79
CA ASN A 948 11.45 -16.40 44.92
C ASN A 948 10.14 -16.10 44.17
N PHE A 949 10.36 -15.71 42.91
CA PHE A 949 9.69 -16.22 41.72
C PHE A 949 9.20 -17.68 41.87
N TYR A 950 7.92 -17.90 41.59
CA TYR A 950 7.27 -18.98 40.81
C TYR A 950 5.83 -19.17 41.32
N GLU A 951 4.83 -18.76 40.53
CA GLU A 951 3.46 -19.34 40.46
C GLU A 951 2.63 -18.57 39.39
N TYR A 952 2.52 -19.13 38.17
CA TYR A 952 1.35 -19.83 37.58
C TYR A 952 0.13 -18.93 37.30
N TYR A 953 -0.14 -18.51 36.05
CA TYR A 953 -0.81 -19.26 34.97
C TYR A 953 -2.05 -20.06 35.40
N VAL A 954 -3.19 -19.38 35.38
CA VAL A 954 -4.51 -19.99 35.27
C VAL A 954 -5.17 -19.49 33.97
N SER A 955 -5.74 -20.42 33.22
CA SER A 955 -6.46 -20.23 31.97
C SER A 955 -7.62 -19.21 32.10
N GLU A 956 -7.60 -18.13 31.33
CA GLU A 956 -8.76 -17.24 31.15
C GLU A 956 -9.41 -17.48 29.77
N TYR A 957 -10.07 -18.64 29.64
CA TYR A 957 -11.25 -18.80 28.79
C TYR A 957 -12.37 -19.42 29.63
N SER A 958 -12.78 -18.72 30.67
CA SER A 958 -14.14 -18.88 31.20
C SER A 958 -14.79 -17.51 31.21
N PHE A 959 -15.75 -17.30 30.31
CA PHE A 959 -16.58 -16.11 30.35
C PHE A 959 -17.50 -16.26 31.56
N ASP A 960 -17.23 -15.50 32.63
CA ASP A 960 -18.10 -15.44 33.81
C ASP A 960 -19.54 -15.11 33.37
N GLN A 961 -20.52 -15.75 34.01
CA GLN A 961 -21.95 -15.49 33.88
C GLN A 961 -22.27 -13.98 33.87
N LYS A 962 -21.51 -13.21 34.65
CA LYS A 962 -21.62 -11.75 34.74
C LYS A 962 -21.25 -11.01 33.45
N TYR A 963 -20.33 -11.54 32.64
CA TYR A 963 -20.00 -11.02 31.31
C TYR A 963 -21.13 -11.28 30.33
N PHE A 964 -21.69 -12.50 30.34
CA PHE A 964 -22.84 -12.86 29.50
C PHE A 964 -24.09 -12.05 29.83
N ASP A 965 -24.33 -11.78 31.12
CA ASP A 965 -25.47 -10.98 31.56
C ASP A 965 -25.31 -9.49 31.20
N ASN A 966 -24.09 -8.94 31.30
CA ASN A 966 -23.78 -7.59 30.85
C ASN A 966 -23.86 -7.44 29.32
N PHE A 967 -23.44 -8.47 28.58
CA PHE A 967 -23.57 -8.52 27.12
C PHE A 967 -25.04 -8.57 26.70
N LYS A 968 -25.87 -9.43 27.34
CA LYS A 968 -27.33 -9.45 27.13
C LYS A 968 -27.99 -8.10 27.45
N ALA A 969 -27.57 -7.43 28.52
CA ALA A 969 -28.10 -6.12 28.90
C ALA A 969 -27.68 -4.99 27.93
N ARG A 970 -26.53 -5.11 27.27
CA ARG A 970 -26.11 -4.18 26.19
C ARG A 970 -26.85 -4.47 24.89
N LEU A 971 -27.04 -5.74 24.54
CA LEU A 971 -27.80 -6.14 23.35
C LEU A 971 -29.26 -5.68 23.43
N LYS A 972 -29.89 -5.83 24.61
CA LYS A 972 -31.26 -5.37 24.85
C LYS A 972 -31.40 -3.86 24.68
N ARG A 973 -30.46 -3.08 25.23
CA ARG A 973 -30.43 -1.61 25.08
C ARG A 973 -30.19 -1.17 23.64
N HIS A 974 -29.35 -1.88 22.90
CA HIS A 974 -29.09 -1.58 21.49
C HIS A 974 -30.32 -1.87 20.62
N PHE A 975 -31.01 -3.00 20.84
CA PHE A 975 -32.27 -3.30 20.14
C PHE A 975 -33.41 -2.32 20.48
N GLU A 976 -33.54 -1.91 21.75
CA GLU A 976 -34.52 -0.89 22.17
C GLU A 976 -34.21 0.48 21.56
N TYR A 977 -32.93 0.82 21.40
CA TYR A 977 -32.47 2.05 20.75
C TYR A 977 -32.77 2.05 19.24
N GLU A 978 -32.39 0.98 18.53
CA GLU A 978 -32.63 0.81 17.10
C GLU A 978 -34.13 0.79 16.77
N MET A 979 -34.97 0.09 17.55
CA MET A 979 -36.42 0.08 17.34
C MET A 979 -37.08 1.47 17.51
N ARG A 980 -36.58 2.31 18.43
CA ARG A 980 -37.10 3.67 18.62
C ARG A 980 -36.60 4.66 17.57
N HIS A 981 -35.38 4.49 17.06
CA HIS A 981 -34.77 5.44 16.12
C HIS A 981 -35.06 5.15 14.66
N TYR A 982 -35.25 3.88 14.26
CA TYR A 982 -35.41 3.53 12.83
C TYR A 982 -36.86 3.33 12.37
N TYR A 983 -37.81 3.06 13.28
CA TYR A 983 -39.20 2.72 12.90
C TYR A 983 -40.28 3.69 13.44
N GLU A 984 -39.92 4.75 14.16
CA GLU A 984 -40.85 5.75 14.75
C GLU A 984 -42.10 5.16 15.44
N LEU A 985 -41.99 3.98 16.05
CA LEU A 985 -43.11 3.35 16.76
C LEU A 985 -43.09 3.73 18.25
N GLU A 986 -44.13 4.42 18.72
CA GLU A 986 -44.40 4.56 20.15
C GLU A 986 -44.79 3.20 20.73
N ILE A 987 -43.95 2.64 21.62
CA ILE A 987 -44.28 1.44 22.38
C ILE A 987 -44.92 1.87 23.70
N PRO A 988 -46.23 1.66 23.93
CA PRO A 988 -46.87 2.03 25.19
C PRO A 988 -46.25 1.23 26.34
N GLU A 989 -45.92 1.90 27.45
CA GLU A 989 -45.23 1.35 28.64
C GLU A 989 -45.86 0.06 29.21
N ASN A 990 -47.13 -0.19 28.90
CA ASN A 990 -47.90 -1.31 29.43
C ASN A 990 -47.87 -2.58 28.57
N SER A 991 -47.10 -2.60 27.46
CA SER A 991 -47.08 -3.72 26.49
C SER A 991 -46.11 -4.85 26.87
N LEU A 992 -45.36 -4.68 27.97
CA LEU A 992 -44.35 -5.66 28.44
C LEU A 992 -44.93 -6.85 29.23
N SER A 993 -46.25 -6.92 29.41
CA SER A 993 -46.90 -8.06 30.07
C SER A 993 -47.36 -9.16 29.11
N ASP A 994 -47.16 -9.01 27.80
CA ASP A 994 -47.69 -9.98 26.82
C ASP A 994 -46.83 -11.25 26.82
N ASP A 995 -47.48 -12.40 27.06
CA ASP A 995 -46.84 -13.73 27.10
C ASP A 995 -46.05 -14.05 25.82
N LYS A 996 -46.30 -13.34 24.72
CA LYS A 996 -45.50 -13.35 23.49
C LYS A 996 -44.04 -12.88 23.70
N TYR A 997 -43.77 -11.91 24.57
CA TYR A 997 -42.40 -11.46 24.87
C TYR A 997 -41.64 -12.48 25.72
N LYS A 998 -42.34 -13.20 26.62
CA LYS A 998 -41.78 -14.35 27.35
C LYS A 998 -41.48 -15.53 26.42
N ILE A 999 -42.34 -15.80 25.43
CA ILE A 999 -42.10 -16.84 24.42
C ILE A 999 -40.94 -16.46 23.49
N PHE A 1000 -40.80 -15.18 23.14
CA PHE A 1000 -39.69 -14.69 22.31
C PHE A 1000 -38.35 -14.77 23.06
N THR A 1001 -38.33 -14.33 24.33
CA THR A 1001 -37.11 -14.38 25.15
C THR A 1001 -36.72 -15.82 25.54
N SER A 1002 -37.69 -16.72 25.72
CA SER A 1002 -37.40 -18.15 25.93
C SER A 1002 -36.87 -18.84 24.67
N LYS A 1003 -37.22 -18.36 23.47
CA LYS A 1003 -36.64 -18.85 22.20
C LYS A 1003 -35.27 -18.20 21.90
N ALA A 1004 -35.04 -16.96 22.32
CA ALA A 1004 -33.75 -16.26 22.15
C ALA A 1004 -32.59 -16.91 22.93
N GLN A 1005 -32.88 -17.67 24.00
CA GLN A 1005 -31.86 -18.44 24.72
C GLN A 1005 -31.26 -19.61 23.92
N LYS A 1006 -31.79 -19.92 22.72
CA LYS A 1006 -31.32 -21.03 21.85
C LYS A 1006 -30.90 -20.57 20.44
N ILE A 1007 -30.47 -19.32 20.29
CA ILE A 1007 -29.91 -18.85 19.02
C ILE A 1007 -28.39 -18.93 19.13
N ASP A 1008 -27.81 -19.91 18.42
CA ASP A 1008 -26.37 -20.02 18.17
C ASP A 1008 -25.87 -18.76 17.42
N PHE A 1009 -24.67 -18.30 17.75
CA PHE A 1009 -23.98 -17.16 17.15
C PHE A 1009 -23.96 -17.23 15.61
N LEU A 1010 -23.79 -18.43 15.05
CA LEU A 1010 -23.85 -18.66 13.60
C LEU A 1010 -25.24 -18.37 12.99
N LYS A 1011 -26.32 -18.71 13.70
CA LYS A 1011 -27.69 -18.38 13.27
C LYS A 1011 -27.99 -16.88 13.38
N PHE A 1012 -27.37 -16.19 14.33
CA PHE A 1012 -27.51 -14.73 14.47
C PHE A 1012 -26.77 -13.97 13.36
N GLU A 1013 -25.54 -14.37 13.01
CA GLU A 1013 -24.81 -13.77 11.88
C GLU A 1013 -25.50 -14.07 10.52
N ASP A 1014 -26.07 -15.25 10.34
CA ASP A 1014 -26.89 -15.57 9.16
C ASP A 1014 -28.18 -14.71 9.09
N MET A 1015 -28.84 -14.46 10.22
CA MET A 1015 -29.98 -13.52 10.28
C MET A 1015 -29.58 -12.06 10.05
N ARG A 1016 -28.38 -11.66 10.50
CA ARG A 1016 -27.82 -10.33 10.29
C ARG A 1016 -27.46 -10.09 8.83
N GLU A 1017 -26.85 -11.07 8.15
CA GLU A 1017 -26.58 -11.03 6.71
C GLU A 1017 -27.88 -10.98 5.88
N ARG A 1018 -28.88 -11.80 6.23
CA ARG A 1018 -30.19 -11.76 5.57
C ARG A 1018 -30.91 -10.41 5.74
N SER A 1019 -30.76 -9.73 6.87
CA SER A 1019 -31.33 -8.39 7.08
C SER A 1019 -30.69 -7.31 6.18
N LYS A 1020 -29.44 -7.50 5.75
CA LYS A 1020 -28.77 -6.62 4.77
C LYS A 1020 -29.25 -6.89 3.35
N GLU A 1021 -29.73 -8.10 3.05
CA GLU A 1021 -30.32 -8.44 1.75
C GLU A 1021 -31.73 -7.88 1.56
N VAL A 1022 -32.55 -7.81 2.63
CA VAL A 1022 -33.89 -7.21 2.58
C VAL A 1022 -33.83 -5.71 2.23
N ASN A 1023 -32.78 -4.99 2.65
CA ASN A 1023 -32.52 -3.60 2.27
C ASN A 1023 -32.15 -3.39 0.79
N LYS A 1024 -31.91 -4.46 0.01
CA LYS A 1024 -31.69 -4.39 -1.44
C LYS A 1024 -32.95 -4.67 -2.26
N GLU A 1025 -33.93 -5.39 -1.72
CA GLU A 1025 -35.19 -5.65 -2.43
C GLU A 1025 -36.22 -4.51 -2.29
N GLU A 1026 -36.18 -3.70 -1.22
CA GLU A 1026 -37.03 -2.49 -1.11
C GLU A 1026 -36.53 -1.28 -1.93
N LYS A 1027 -35.43 -1.44 -2.69
CA LYS A 1027 -34.92 -0.43 -3.65
C LYS A 1027 -35.02 -0.87 -5.13
N LYS A 1028 -35.80 -1.90 -5.42
CA LYS A 1028 -36.35 -2.20 -6.76
C LYS A 1028 -37.86 -2.03 -6.73
#